data_AF-A0A5L4MCN5-F1
#
_entry.id   AF-A0A5L4MCN5-F1
#
_cell.length_a   1.000
_cell.length_b   1.000
_cell.length_c   1.000
_cell.angle_alpha   90.00
_cell.angle_beta   90.00
_cell.angle_gamma   90.00
#
_symmetry.space_group_name_H-M   'P 1'
#
loop_
_entity.id
_entity.type
_entity.pdbx_description
1 polymer ?
#
loop_
_entity_poly.entity_id
_entity_poly.type
_entity_poly.pdbx_seq_one_letter_code
_entity_poly.pdbx_strand_id
1 'polypeptide(L)'
;MTAFDTVDGAAGNDTINISFGLNSNSNVTDLKTSDLNSALLGVTNVEKLNIISEVKAADGGGLTINGYKSVSLNIVGETKIADTDATKLDIKASGNVTVTKAEAVKDLSINAANSEVSIAANATKALENLTIKNASKLTATNAFDGDTLKSVTLSNVTLGDTNAAAAFDFKGVSTLNFDNVVSAQTADSKIAHITSSAETLNLNLSGKTATVALATNSVTKVANINANADVNAFLITKANGEMNPGHADLQNDSFTTFIVKGNGKELTLNAGDLDLVKDIDTTGFSGNAKVSFGDTDSVDGSQLSVKTGAGNDTLNLEAKKLKAGSLIDGGEGNDTIIMKASALADAATLGMIKNIENVTVSDALSANTDVSASSFVNIGLLADNTGGGNDVVLTINKDQIVDIQTAKLAENKKVTIKLNDATGADDTVNIVLNAKAIIGADKSVTVGANDAAKALIINKDIETVNITSVTKDSTTDNKLYMKVAEGAEGANKVIITGDAATTLAAGGVAASDLKTIKDLDASALTGKLTFDASVNKLASGATIKGGSGDDSITVGYDTQVVTLGAGDDTVVLKAGNADIAKYSTITDFSKGDKIDISQLKANTKNAATSISKADELASTATFKEQVEAILKSDGSNTAVAKYFQFGGDTYIVVDTANAATSTITADTDGIIKLAGFTGDLTIDGSSIITVA
;
A
#
# COMPACT_ATOMS: atom_id res chain seq x y z
N MET A 1 71.43 0.17 -8.55
CA MET A 1 71.46 0.67 -7.17
C MET A 1 70.18 0.20 -6.52
N THR A 2 70.30 -0.66 -5.52
CA THR A 2 69.25 -0.93 -4.53
C THR A 2 68.90 0.40 -3.83
N ALA A 3 67.64 0.59 -3.47
CA ALA A 3 67.21 1.84 -2.82
C ALA A 3 67.76 1.94 -1.38
N PHE A 4 68.01 0.78 -0.74
CA PHE A 4 68.55 0.65 0.61
C PHE A 4 69.56 -0.50 0.66
N ASP A 5 70.82 -0.20 1.02
CA ASP A 5 71.88 -1.22 1.11
C ASP A 5 72.24 -1.64 2.54
N THR A 6 71.92 -0.84 3.58
CA THR A 6 72.37 -1.06 4.97
C THR A 6 71.38 -0.55 6.05
N VAL A 7 70.08 -0.62 5.81
CA VAL A 7 69.10 -0.15 6.81
C VAL A 7 68.84 -1.23 7.84
N ASP A 8 69.19 -0.97 9.10
CA ASP A 8 68.93 -1.84 10.25
C ASP A 8 68.12 -1.07 11.30
N GLY A 9 66.94 -1.58 11.67
CA GLY A 9 66.08 -0.98 12.69
C GLY A 9 66.56 -1.22 14.13
N ALA A 10 67.53 -2.12 14.34
CA ALA A 10 67.97 -2.57 15.66
C ALA A 10 66.80 -3.13 16.51
N ALA A 11 66.90 -3.06 17.85
CA ALA A 11 65.84 -3.54 18.73
C ALA A 11 64.73 -2.49 18.87
N GLY A 12 63.52 -2.79 18.36
CA GLY A 12 62.43 -1.82 18.41
C GLY A 12 61.10 -2.30 17.80
N ASN A 13 60.32 -1.33 17.34
CA ASN A 13 59.04 -1.52 16.63
C ASN A 13 59.04 -0.59 15.41
N ASP A 14 60.09 -0.73 14.61
CA ASP A 14 60.54 0.21 13.62
C ASP A 14 59.68 0.14 12.36
N THR A 15 59.63 1.26 11.63
CA THR A 15 58.77 1.42 10.46
C THR A 15 59.57 1.95 9.29
N ILE A 16 59.49 1.26 8.15
CA ILE A 16 59.98 1.77 6.88
C ILE A 16 58.82 2.28 6.03
N ASN A 17 58.97 3.48 5.47
CA ASN A 17 58.00 4.08 4.55
C ASN A 17 58.64 4.19 3.17
N ILE A 18 57.99 3.63 2.15
CA ILE A 18 58.47 3.64 0.77
C ILE A 18 57.39 4.22 -0.14
N SER A 19 57.79 5.05 -1.08
CA SER A 19 56.92 5.60 -2.11
C SER A 19 57.43 5.22 -3.48
N PHE A 20 56.56 4.61 -4.29
CA PHE A 20 56.80 4.29 -5.69
C PHE A 20 56.04 5.29 -6.56
N GLY A 21 56.77 6.14 -7.25
CA GLY A 21 56.21 7.16 -8.14
C GLY A 21 56.35 6.80 -9.62
N LEU A 22 55.51 7.39 -10.46
CA LEU A 22 55.66 7.31 -11.91
C LEU A 22 56.87 8.14 -12.36
N ASN A 23 57.82 7.49 -13.01
CA ASN A 23 58.86 8.20 -13.76
C ASN A 23 58.28 8.58 -15.13
N SER A 24 58.37 9.86 -15.52
CA SER A 24 57.81 10.40 -16.78
C SER A 24 58.30 9.68 -18.05
N ASN A 25 59.38 8.89 -17.97
CA ASN A 25 59.95 8.10 -19.06
C ASN A 25 59.75 6.57 -18.91
N SER A 26 58.91 6.11 -17.99
CA SER A 26 58.74 4.68 -17.68
C SER A 26 57.43 4.09 -18.21
N ASN A 27 57.52 2.89 -18.79
CA ASN A 27 56.38 2.10 -19.27
C ASN A 27 55.79 1.21 -18.15
N VAL A 28 56.38 1.24 -16.95
CA VAL A 28 55.98 0.41 -15.82
C VAL A 28 54.67 0.96 -15.25
N THR A 29 53.60 0.19 -15.44
CA THR A 29 52.25 0.53 -14.97
C THR A 29 51.83 -0.27 -13.75
N ASP A 30 52.72 -1.10 -13.20
CA ASP A 30 52.41 -2.06 -12.15
C ASP A 30 53.62 -2.27 -11.23
N LEU A 31 53.40 -2.20 -9.91
CA LEU A 31 54.37 -2.51 -8.88
C LEU A 31 54.43 -4.03 -8.69
N LYS A 32 55.62 -4.61 -8.88
CA LYS A 32 55.82 -6.06 -8.78
C LYS A 32 56.55 -6.44 -7.49
N THR A 33 56.37 -7.70 -7.06
CA THR A 33 57.15 -8.31 -5.97
C THR A 33 58.66 -8.19 -6.21
N SER A 34 59.14 -8.34 -7.45
CA SER A 34 60.57 -8.18 -7.78
C SER A 34 61.09 -6.78 -7.54
N ASP A 35 60.25 -5.76 -7.78
CA ASP A 35 60.60 -4.36 -7.59
C ASP A 35 60.71 -4.06 -6.08
N LEU A 36 59.76 -4.58 -5.31
CA LEU A 36 59.75 -4.47 -3.85
C LEU A 36 60.96 -5.17 -3.22
N ASN A 37 61.24 -6.41 -3.60
CA ASN A 37 62.40 -7.18 -3.11
C ASN A 37 63.72 -6.48 -3.45
N SER A 38 63.83 -5.90 -4.64
CA SER A 38 65.03 -5.15 -5.05
C SER A 38 65.18 -3.85 -4.26
N ALA A 39 64.08 -3.17 -3.94
CA ALA A 39 64.10 -1.96 -3.12
C ALA A 39 64.50 -2.27 -1.66
N LEU A 40 64.09 -3.41 -1.12
CA LEU A 40 64.23 -3.79 0.29
C LEU A 40 65.41 -4.71 0.61
N LEU A 41 66.26 -5.05 -0.36
CA LEU A 41 67.30 -6.08 -0.22
C LEU A 41 68.24 -5.89 0.98
N GLY A 42 68.57 -4.64 1.33
CA GLY A 42 69.45 -4.30 2.46
C GLY A 42 68.73 -3.87 3.74
N VAL A 43 67.43 -4.13 3.88
CA VAL A 43 66.62 -3.77 5.05
C VAL A 43 66.53 -4.96 6.01
N THR A 44 66.89 -4.75 7.28
CA THR A 44 66.88 -5.78 8.33
C THR A 44 66.32 -5.23 9.65
N ASN A 45 65.79 -6.11 10.51
CA ASN A 45 65.21 -5.78 11.82
C ASN A 45 64.19 -4.62 11.79
N VAL A 46 63.28 -4.61 10.81
CA VAL A 46 62.17 -3.64 10.73
C VAL A 46 60.84 -4.39 10.83
N GLU A 47 59.98 -4.00 11.76
CA GLU A 47 58.70 -4.68 12.01
C GLU A 47 57.55 -4.22 11.11
N LYS A 48 57.56 -2.98 10.62
CA LYS A 48 56.44 -2.39 9.89
C LYS A 48 56.85 -1.85 8.53
N LEU A 49 56.06 -2.16 7.51
CA LEU A 49 56.26 -1.70 6.14
C LEU A 49 55.05 -0.90 5.65
N ASN A 50 55.28 0.35 5.27
CA ASN A 50 54.28 1.21 4.66
C ASN A 50 54.68 1.49 3.20
N ILE A 51 53.79 1.17 2.26
CA ILE A 51 53.98 1.40 0.83
C ILE A 51 52.94 2.38 0.32
N ILE A 52 53.40 3.43 -0.35
CA ILE A 52 52.57 4.32 -1.16
C ILE A 52 52.96 4.09 -2.62
N SER A 53 51.99 3.88 -3.51
CA SER A 53 52.26 3.66 -4.93
C SER A 53 51.32 4.48 -5.80
N GLU A 54 51.89 5.23 -6.74
CA GLU A 54 51.14 5.94 -7.80
C GLU A 54 50.71 5.01 -8.95
N VAL A 55 51.18 3.76 -8.94
CA VAL A 55 50.78 2.70 -9.88
C VAL A 55 50.08 1.55 -9.17
N LYS A 56 49.27 0.79 -9.91
CA LYS A 56 48.60 -0.41 -9.39
C LYS A 56 49.60 -1.47 -8.92
N ALA A 57 49.13 -2.42 -8.13
CA ALA A 57 49.92 -3.54 -7.62
C ALA A 57 49.16 -4.85 -7.89
N ALA A 58 49.02 -5.21 -9.17
CA ALA A 58 48.16 -6.28 -9.64
C ALA A 58 48.81 -7.21 -10.68
N ASP A 59 50.11 -7.07 -10.96
CA ASP A 59 50.83 -7.92 -11.91
C ASP A 59 50.99 -9.36 -11.42
N GLY A 60 50.96 -10.32 -12.35
CA GLY A 60 51.47 -11.69 -12.13
C GLY A 60 50.94 -12.46 -10.90
N GLY A 61 49.74 -12.16 -10.41
CA GLY A 61 49.14 -12.80 -9.22
C GLY A 61 49.10 -11.94 -7.96
N GLY A 62 49.76 -10.79 -7.93
CA GLY A 62 49.80 -9.84 -6.81
C GLY A 62 51.13 -9.78 -6.06
N LEU A 63 51.18 -8.96 -5.02
CA LEU A 63 52.38 -8.75 -4.19
C LEU A 63 52.56 -9.88 -3.17
N THR A 64 53.81 -10.32 -2.99
CA THR A 64 54.25 -11.15 -1.86
C THR A 64 55.07 -10.29 -0.91
N ILE A 65 54.62 -10.17 0.34
CA ILE A 65 55.23 -9.29 1.36
C ILE A 65 55.40 -10.06 2.67
N ASN A 66 56.62 -10.53 2.96
CA ASN A 66 56.91 -11.34 4.14
C ASN A 66 58.00 -10.73 5.02
N GLY A 67 58.07 -11.15 6.29
CA GLY A 67 59.06 -10.72 7.27
C GLY A 67 58.67 -9.48 8.08
N TYR A 68 57.43 -9.00 7.95
CA TYR A 68 56.95 -7.80 8.64
C TYR A 68 55.77 -8.15 9.55
N LYS A 69 55.71 -7.56 10.75
CA LYS A 69 54.56 -7.72 11.65
C LYS A 69 53.32 -6.97 11.15
N SER A 70 53.51 -5.83 10.49
CA SER A 70 52.45 -4.98 9.94
C SER A 70 52.80 -4.49 8.53
N VAL A 71 51.83 -4.56 7.63
CA VAL A 71 51.95 -4.03 6.26
C VAL A 71 50.81 -3.04 6.02
N SER A 72 51.14 -1.86 5.51
CA SER A 72 50.17 -0.85 5.07
C SER A 72 50.41 -0.49 3.62
N LEU A 73 49.35 -0.50 2.80
CA LEU A 73 49.38 -0.19 1.38
C LEU A 73 48.45 0.98 1.07
N ASN A 74 48.93 1.96 0.32
CA ASN A 74 48.14 3.06 -0.25
C ASN A 74 48.44 3.16 -1.74
N ILE A 75 47.61 2.50 -2.54
CA ILE A 75 47.89 2.19 -3.94
C ILE A 75 46.85 2.88 -4.84
N VAL A 76 47.32 3.54 -5.89
CA VAL A 76 46.45 4.03 -6.96
C VAL A 76 46.14 2.86 -7.90
N GLY A 77 44.86 2.54 -8.07
CA GLY A 77 44.37 1.47 -8.92
C GLY A 77 44.22 0.12 -8.20
N GLU A 78 44.18 -0.96 -9.00
CA GLU A 78 43.96 -2.31 -8.53
C GLU A 78 45.09 -2.79 -7.59
N THR A 79 44.75 -3.49 -6.51
CA THR A 79 45.70 -4.03 -5.53
C THR A 79 45.44 -5.51 -5.30
N LYS A 80 46.44 -6.35 -5.52
CA LYS A 80 46.38 -7.80 -5.27
C LYS A 80 47.45 -8.23 -4.27
N ILE A 81 47.06 -9.00 -3.26
CA ILE A 81 47.97 -9.63 -2.30
C ILE A 81 48.02 -11.12 -2.60
N ALA A 82 49.17 -11.58 -3.07
CA ALA A 82 49.42 -12.97 -3.37
C ALA A 82 49.75 -13.76 -2.10
N ASP A 83 50.58 -13.21 -1.21
CA ASP A 83 50.95 -13.82 0.08
C ASP A 83 51.49 -12.76 1.07
N THR A 84 51.23 -12.94 2.37
CA THR A 84 51.88 -12.19 3.44
C THR A 84 51.84 -12.95 4.77
N ASP A 85 52.90 -12.87 5.54
CA ASP A 85 53.00 -13.40 6.91
C ASP A 85 52.73 -12.34 8.00
N ALA A 86 52.33 -11.13 7.60
CA ALA A 86 52.02 -10.06 8.52
C ALA A 86 50.81 -10.38 9.40
N THR A 87 50.87 -9.94 10.66
CA THR A 87 49.74 -10.06 11.59
C THR A 87 48.71 -8.94 11.42
N LYS A 88 49.10 -7.83 10.80
CA LYS A 88 48.23 -6.71 10.46
C LYS A 88 48.42 -6.28 9.01
N LEU A 89 47.32 -6.14 8.28
CA LEU A 89 47.29 -5.73 6.88
C LEU A 89 46.27 -4.61 6.67
N ASP A 90 46.76 -3.41 6.34
CA ASP A 90 45.95 -2.24 6.00
C ASP A 90 46.09 -1.95 4.49
N ILE A 91 44.97 -1.89 3.75
CA ILE A 91 44.95 -1.61 2.32
C ILE A 91 44.04 -0.43 2.04
N LYS A 92 44.56 0.59 1.38
CA LYS A 92 43.80 1.67 0.75
C LYS A 92 44.08 1.63 -0.74
N ALA A 93 43.05 1.40 -1.55
CA ALA A 93 43.17 1.30 -2.99
C ALA A 93 42.11 2.16 -3.68
N SER A 94 42.45 2.75 -4.82
CA SER A 94 41.47 3.46 -5.67
C SER A 94 40.84 2.57 -6.75
N GLY A 95 41.18 1.27 -6.77
CA GLY A 95 40.59 0.25 -7.64
C GLY A 95 40.32 -1.03 -6.86
N ASN A 96 40.00 -2.12 -7.58
CA ASN A 96 39.63 -3.39 -6.98
C ASN A 96 40.74 -3.94 -6.06
N VAL A 97 40.34 -4.58 -4.96
CA VAL A 97 41.26 -5.22 -4.02
C VAL A 97 41.03 -6.73 -4.02
N THR A 98 42.10 -7.50 -4.17
CA THR A 98 42.05 -8.96 -4.03
C THR A 98 43.07 -9.45 -3.00
N VAL A 99 42.63 -10.26 -2.03
CA VAL A 99 43.51 -10.94 -1.07
C VAL A 99 43.42 -12.43 -1.32
N THR A 100 44.50 -13.02 -1.82
CA THR A 100 44.56 -14.45 -2.19
C THR A 100 45.06 -15.30 -1.02
N LYS A 101 46.08 -14.84 -0.30
CA LYS A 101 46.64 -15.53 0.87
C LYS A 101 47.25 -14.51 1.84
N ALA A 102 46.88 -14.63 3.10
CA ALA A 102 47.26 -13.75 4.20
C ALA A 102 46.96 -14.46 5.54
N GLU A 103 47.34 -15.74 5.66
CA GLU A 103 46.81 -16.65 6.69
C GLU A 103 47.14 -16.22 8.14
N ALA A 104 48.23 -15.47 8.32
CA ALA A 104 48.69 -14.97 9.62
C ALA A 104 48.02 -13.64 10.03
N VAL A 105 47.28 -12.99 9.13
CA VAL A 105 46.64 -11.69 9.39
C VAL A 105 45.53 -11.86 10.42
N LYS A 106 45.68 -11.16 11.54
CA LYS A 106 44.70 -11.02 12.61
C LYS A 106 43.86 -9.77 12.46
N ASP A 107 44.46 -8.69 11.94
CA ASP A 107 43.79 -7.41 11.71
C ASP A 107 43.83 -7.07 10.21
N LEU A 108 42.69 -7.21 9.54
CA LEU A 108 42.54 -6.83 8.13
C LEU A 108 41.69 -5.57 8.01
N SER A 109 42.25 -4.52 7.42
CA SER A 109 41.51 -3.30 7.05
C SER A 109 41.64 -3.01 5.56
N ILE A 110 40.51 -2.84 4.86
CA ILE A 110 40.48 -2.48 3.42
C ILE A 110 39.58 -1.25 3.22
N ASN A 111 40.06 -0.26 2.48
CA ASN A 111 39.28 0.86 1.95
C ASN A 111 39.42 0.93 0.43
N ALA A 112 38.37 0.56 -0.29
CA ALA A 112 38.41 0.33 -1.75
C ALA A 112 37.84 1.48 -2.59
N ALA A 113 37.57 2.65 -2.01
CA ALA A 113 37.09 3.84 -2.72
C ALA A 113 35.91 3.58 -3.68
N ASN A 114 34.94 2.77 -3.24
CA ASN A 114 33.77 2.29 -3.99
C ASN A 114 34.09 1.28 -5.12
N SER A 115 35.16 0.51 -4.97
CA SER A 115 35.57 -0.58 -5.86
C SER A 115 35.25 -1.95 -5.24
N GLU A 116 35.46 -3.03 -6.00
CA GLU A 116 35.20 -4.39 -5.53
C GLU A 116 36.31 -4.89 -4.58
N VAL A 117 35.92 -5.64 -3.55
CA VAL A 117 36.82 -6.35 -2.64
C VAL A 117 36.55 -7.84 -2.73
N SER A 118 37.58 -8.62 -3.02
CA SER A 118 37.51 -10.08 -3.07
C SER A 118 38.55 -10.69 -2.12
N ILE A 119 38.11 -11.49 -1.16
CA ILE A 119 38.97 -12.26 -0.27
C ILE A 119 38.77 -13.73 -0.63
N ALA A 120 39.84 -14.38 -1.09
CA ALA A 120 39.77 -15.77 -1.51
C ALA A 120 39.45 -16.70 -0.32
N ALA A 121 38.89 -17.86 -0.64
CA ALA A 121 38.61 -18.89 0.37
C ALA A 121 39.90 -19.24 1.14
N ASN A 122 39.80 -19.34 2.46
CA ASN A 122 40.89 -19.63 3.38
C ASN A 122 42.06 -18.63 3.36
N ALA A 123 41.90 -17.44 2.76
CA ALA A 123 42.98 -16.47 2.64
C ALA A 123 43.42 -15.93 4.01
N THR A 124 42.50 -15.77 4.98
CA THR A 124 42.78 -15.10 6.27
C THR A 124 42.29 -15.94 7.46
N LYS A 125 42.90 -17.10 7.69
CA LYS A 125 42.44 -18.06 8.71
C LYS A 125 42.56 -17.57 10.15
N ALA A 126 43.57 -16.75 10.46
CA ALA A 126 43.82 -16.26 11.83
C ALA A 126 43.08 -14.95 12.14
N LEU A 127 42.10 -14.55 11.33
CA LEU A 127 41.51 -13.23 11.37
C LEU A 127 40.68 -12.99 12.63
N GLU A 128 41.09 -12.02 13.44
CA GLU A 128 40.38 -11.63 14.66
C GLU A 128 39.53 -10.36 14.43
N ASN A 129 39.98 -9.43 13.60
CA ASN A 129 39.31 -8.16 13.35
C ASN A 129 39.24 -7.86 11.85
N LEU A 130 38.01 -7.70 11.34
CA LEU A 130 37.74 -7.33 9.96
C LEU A 130 37.19 -5.91 9.87
N THR A 131 37.83 -5.05 9.08
CA THR A 131 37.33 -3.72 8.74
C THR A 131 37.29 -3.53 7.22
N ILE A 132 36.12 -3.31 6.63
CA ILE A 132 36.00 -3.00 5.19
C ILE A 132 35.24 -1.69 5.02
N LYS A 133 35.75 -0.81 4.17
CA LYS A 133 35.16 0.50 3.86
C LYS A 133 35.04 0.73 2.37
N ASN A 134 33.93 1.34 1.96
CA ASN A 134 33.68 1.78 0.59
C ASN A 134 33.93 0.65 -0.42
N ALA A 135 33.31 -0.50 -0.19
CA ALA A 135 33.36 -1.62 -1.11
C ALA A 135 32.03 -1.68 -1.85
N SER A 136 32.04 -1.41 -3.16
CA SER A 136 30.81 -1.51 -3.96
C SER A 136 30.28 -2.94 -4.02
N LYS A 137 31.16 -3.90 -3.74
CA LYS A 137 30.91 -5.34 -3.59
C LYS A 137 31.98 -5.94 -2.70
N LEU A 138 31.60 -6.78 -1.75
CA LEU A 138 32.48 -7.65 -0.98
C LEU A 138 32.15 -9.11 -1.27
N THR A 139 33.14 -9.89 -1.69
CA THR A 139 33.06 -11.35 -1.81
C THR A 139 34.07 -11.98 -0.87
N ALA A 140 33.63 -12.79 0.08
CA ALA A 140 34.49 -13.42 1.09
C ALA A 140 33.99 -14.82 1.51
N THR A 141 33.45 -15.58 0.57
CA THR A 141 32.91 -16.92 0.86
C THR A 141 34.00 -17.84 1.41
N ASN A 142 33.82 -18.32 2.65
CA ASN A 142 34.78 -19.14 3.38
C ASN A 142 36.20 -18.53 3.45
N ALA A 143 36.31 -17.20 3.44
CA ALA A 143 37.60 -16.51 3.42
C ALA A 143 38.41 -16.62 4.72
N PHE A 144 37.72 -16.71 5.85
CA PHE A 144 38.25 -16.74 7.21
C PHE A 144 37.55 -17.81 8.03
N ASP A 145 38.16 -18.19 9.15
CA ASP A 145 37.50 -19.01 10.17
C ASP A 145 36.63 -18.10 11.05
N GLY A 146 35.31 -18.23 10.89
CA GLY A 146 34.34 -17.41 11.61
C GLY A 146 34.50 -17.47 13.13
N ASP A 147 34.97 -18.60 13.69
CA ASP A 147 35.15 -18.78 15.13
C ASP A 147 36.30 -17.94 15.71
N THR A 148 37.24 -17.50 14.86
CA THR A 148 38.39 -16.68 15.29
C THR A 148 38.07 -15.19 15.38
N LEU A 149 37.01 -14.74 14.69
CA LEU A 149 36.62 -13.34 14.64
C LEU A 149 36.10 -12.85 16.01
N LYS A 150 36.59 -11.68 16.41
CA LYS A 150 36.18 -10.94 17.62
C LYS A 150 35.42 -9.67 17.27
N SER A 151 35.73 -9.05 16.12
CA SER A 151 35.03 -7.86 15.65
C SER A 151 34.91 -7.82 14.12
N VAL A 152 33.77 -7.30 13.66
CA VAL A 152 33.53 -7.00 12.25
C VAL A 152 32.94 -5.61 12.17
N THR A 153 33.58 -4.74 11.39
CA THR A 153 33.13 -3.38 11.11
C THR A 153 33.08 -3.14 9.60
N LEU A 154 31.90 -2.86 9.07
CA LEU A 154 31.71 -2.62 7.64
C LEU A 154 31.07 -1.24 7.45
N SER A 155 31.59 -0.43 6.52
CA SER A 155 31.04 0.90 6.22
C SER A 155 30.97 1.16 4.72
N ASN A 156 29.79 1.51 4.19
CA ASN A 156 29.51 1.63 2.76
C ASN A 156 29.92 0.35 2.00
N VAL A 157 29.31 -0.78 2.37
CA VAL A 157 29.65 -2.10 1.83
C VAL A 157 28.40 -2.80 1.30
N THR A 158 28.46 -3.28 0.07
CA THR A 158 27.49 -4.27 -0.43
C THR A 158 28.04 -5.68 -0.20
N LEU A 159 27.30 -6.53 0.50
CA LEU A 159 27.67 -7.94 0.71
C LEU A 159 27.20 -8.79 -0.48
N GLY A 160 28.11 -9.54 -1.10
CA GLY A 160 27.82 -10.43 -2.22
C GLY A 160 27.54 -9.70 -3.54
N ASP A 161 26.87 -10.39 -4.48
CA ASP A 161 26.43 -9.82 -5.74
C ASP A 161 25.03 -10.30 -6.16
N THR A 162 24.60 -9.85 -7.34
CA THR A 162 23.29 -10.18 -7.90
C THR A 162 23.23 -11.55 -8.59
N ASN A 163 24.34 -12.28 -8.68
CA ASN A 163 24.43 -13.57 -9.38
C ASN A 163 24.20 -14.75 -8.43
N ALA A 164 24.76 -14.68 -7.22
CA ALA A 164 24.59 -15.73 -6.21
C ALA A 164 24.58 -15.14 -4.79
N ALA A 165 23.67 -15.63 -3.96
CA ALA A 165 23.63 -15.27 -2.55
C ALA A 165 24.89 -15.79 -1.84
N ALA A 166 25.76 -14.86 -1.45
CA ALA A 166 26.98 -15.17 -0.70
C ALA A 166 26.64 -15.41 0.78
N ALA A 167 27.33 -16.36 1.41
CA ALA A 167 27.27 -16.64 2.84
C ALA A 167 28.54 -16.09 3.52
N PHE A 168 28.35 -15.27 4.56
CA PHE A 168 29.43 -14.72 5.37
C PHE A 168 29.43 -15.37 6.76
N ASP A 169 30.54 -16.02 7.12
CA ASP A 169 30.67 -16.75 8.37
C ASP A 169 31.17 -15.84 9.51
N PHE A 170 30.26 -15.34 10.35
CA PHE A 170 30.58 -14.45 11.47
C PHE A 170 30.32 -15.11 12.84
N LYS A 171 30.49 -16.43 12.92
CA LYS A 171 30.18 -17.25 14.12
C LYS A 171 30.79 -16.76 15.44
N GLY A 172 32.06 -16.35 15.46
CA GLY A 172 32.76 -15.89 16.68
C GLY A 172 32.33 -14.50 17.17
N VAL A 173 31.52 -13.76 16.40
CA VAL A 173 31.24 -12.34 16.63
C VAL A 173 29.86 -12.16 17.26
N SER A 174 29.83 -11.68 18.49
CA SER A 174 28.58 -11.31 19.17
C SER A 174 28.10 -9.89 18.86
N THR A 175 28.95 -9.04 18.27
CA THR A 175 28.62 -7.65 17.93
C THR A 175 29.12 -7.27 16.53
N LEU A 176 28.19 -6.94 15.63
CA LEU A 176 28.47 -6.48 14.27
C LEU A 176 28.21 -4.98 14.16
N ASN A 177 29.15 -4.23 13.59
CA ASN A 177 29.04 -2.78 13.40
C ASN A 177 28.93 -2.43 11.92
N PHE A 178 27.72 -2.14 11.46
CA PHE A 178 27.39 -1.93 10.06
C PHE A 178 26.86 -0.52 9.82
N ASP A 179 27.60 0.23 8.99
CA ASP A 179 27.25 1.57 8.54
C ASP A 179 27.00 1.52 7.02
N ASN A 180 25.77 1.78 6.59
CA ASN A 180 25.38 1.73 5.19
C ASN A 180 25.77 0.39 4.50
N VAL A 181 25.44 -0.73 5.15
CA VAL A 181 25.75 -2.09 4.68
C VAL A 181 24.51 -2.72 4.07
N VAL A 182 24.62 -3.22 2.86
CA VAL A 182 23.48 -3.79 2.12
C VAL A 182 23.82 -5.20 1.66
N SER A 183 23.03 -6.18 2.09
CA SER A 183 23.03 -7.51 1.47
C SER A 183 22.46 -7.45 0.06
N ALA A 184 23.23 -7.89 -0.93
CA ALA A 184 22.78 -7.93 -2.32
C ALA A 184 21.70 -9.00 -2.52
N GLN A 185 20.62 -8.62 -3.22
CA GLN A 185 19.58 -9.52 -3.69
C GLN A 185 19.90 -10.01 -5.11
N THR A 186 19.64 -11.28 -5.39
CA THR A 186 19.74 -11.90 -6.72
C THR A 186 18.41 -11.83 -7.47
N ALA A 187 18.43 -12.07 -8.78
CA ALA A 187 17.21 -12.14 -9.59
C ALA A 187 16.21 -13.22 -9.13
N ASP A 188 16.70 -14.30 -8.51
CA ASP A 188 15.90 -15.43 -8.03
C ASP A 188 15.35 -15.22 -6.61
N SER A 189 15.23 -13.97 -6.14
CA SER A 189 14.78 -13.63 -4.78
C SER A 189 15.59 -14.31 -3.67
N LYS A 190 16.91 -14.43 -3.88
CA LYS A 190 17.85 -14.81 -2.82
C LYS A 190 18.65 -13.59 -2.38
N ILE A 191 19.17 -13.61 -1.17
CA ILE A 191 19.93 -12.49 -0.62
C ILE A 191 21.21 -12.99 0.06
N ALA A 192 22.29 -12.22 -0.08
CA ALA A 192 23.51 -12.47 0.66
C ALA A 192 23.22 -12.42 2.17
N HIS A 193 23.74 -13.36 2.93
CA HIS A 193 23.39 -13.54 4.33
C HIS A 193 24.62 -13.81 5.18
N ILE A 194 24.48 -13.56 6.47
CA ILE A 194 25.46 -13.93 7.48
C ILE A 194 25.04 -15.22 8.16
N THR A 195 25.99 -15.88 8.82
CA THR A 195 25.74 -16.95 9.79
C THR A 195 26.36 -16.58 11.13
N SER A 196 25.73 -17.01 12.22
CA SER A 196 26.21 -16.77 13.58
C SER A 196 26.03 -18.03 14.43
N SER A 197 26.88 -18.18 15.45
CA SER A 197 26.73 -19.16 16.53
C SER A 197 26.66 -18.47 17.90
N ALA A 198 26.48 -17.14 17.92
CA ALA A 198 26.26 -16.41 19.16
C ALA A 198 24.84 -16.63 19.65
N GLU A 199 24.65 -16.99 20.93
CA GLU A 199 23.29 -17.06 21.51
C GLU A 199 22.59 -15.70 21.51
N THR A 200 23.36 -14.62 21.64
CA THR A 200 22.90 -13.23 21.52
C THR A 200 23.72 -12.53 20.44
N LEU A 201 23.05 -12.10 19.39
CA LEU A 201 23.62 -11.34 18.29
C LEU A 201 23.28 -9.85 18.47
N ASN A 202 24.29 -9.00 18.58
CA ASN A 202 24.13 -7.54 18.61
C ASN A 202 24.48 -6.95 17.24
N LEU A 203 23.56 -6.18 16.66
CA LEU A 203 23.68 -5.56 15.35
C LEU A 203 23.55 -4.05 15.49
N ASN A 204 24.63 -3.32 15.22
CA ASN A 204 24.60 -1.87 15.16
C ASN A 204 24.46 -1.44 13.70
N LEU A 205 23.30 -0.91 13.33
CA LEU A 205 22.96 -0.46 11.98
C LEU A 205 22.93 1.06 11.93
N SER A 206 23.57 1.66 10.94
CA SER A 206 23.64 3.13 10.76
C SER A 206 23.76 3.52 9.29
N GLY A 207 23.71 4.82 9.00
CA GLY A 207 23.87 5.35 7.64
C GLY A 207 22.54 5.56 6.91
N LYS A 208 22.54 5.45 5.57
CA LYS A 208 21.32 5.64 4.77
C LYS A 208 20.48 4.36 4.70
N THR A 209 21.10 3.24 4.37
CA THR A 209 20.38 1.97 4.24
C THR A 209 21.22 0.84 4.84
N ALA A 210 20.60 0.08 5.73
CA ALA A 210 21.21 -1.10 6.34
C ALA A 210 20.28 -2.30 6.15
N THR A 211 20.64 -3.21 5.25
CA THR A 211 19.89 -4.45 5.01
C THR A 211 20.79 -5.63 5.34
N VAL A 212 20.40 -6.40 6.35
CA VAL A 212 21.15 -7.56 6.83
C VAL A 212 20.22 -8.77 6.83
N ALA A 213 20.68 -9.86 6.23
CA ALA A 213 20.01 -11.15 6.32
C ALA A 213 20.83 -12.13 7.16
N LEU A 214 20.18 -12.87 8.05
CA LEU A 214 20.76 -13.96 8.81
C LEU A 214 20.15 -15.27 8.31
N ALA A 215 20.99 -16.25 7.97
CA ALA A 215 20.48 -17.59 7.70
C ALA A 215 19.93 -18.25 8.97
N THR A 216 18.85 -19.02 8.81
CA THR A 216 18.28 -19.82 9.90
C THR A 216 19.34 -20.64 10.61
N ASN A 217 19.21 -20.73 11.93
CA ASN A 217 20.18 -21.41 12.76
C ASN A 217 19.57 -21.90 14.07
N SER A 218 20.22 -22.87 14.69
CA SER A 218 19.74 -23.51 15.93
C SER A 218 20.47 -23.00 17.18
N VAL A 219 21.02 -21.78 17.16
CA VAL A 219 21.89 -21.28 18.25
C VAL A 219 21.47 -19.89 18.73
N THR A 220 21.27 -18.97 17.79
CA THR A 220 20.90 -17.58 18.08
C THR A 220 19.50 -17.53 18.65
N LYS A 221 19.36 -17.03 19.87
CA LYS A 221 18.09 -16.91 20.59
C LYS A 221 17.60 -15.48 20.65
N VAL A 222 18.54 -14.54 20.75
CA VAL A 222 18.26 -13.11 20.92
C VAL A 222 18.97 -12.31 19.84
N ALA A 223 18.22 -11.45 19.15
CA ALA A 223 18.78 -10.40 18.30
C ALA A 223 18.55 -9.02 18.95
N ASN A 224 19.64 -8.34 19.31
CA ASN A 224 19.63 -6.95 19.75
C ASN A 224 20.02 -6.06 18.57
N ILE A 225 19.11 -5.22 18.08
CA ILE A 225 19.32 -4.40 16.89
C ILE A 225 19.26 -2.92 17.29
N ASN A 226 20.36 -2.19 17.06
CA ASN A 226 20.39 -0.74 17.12
C ASN A 226 20.17 -0.20 15.70
N ALA A 227 18.93 0.05 15.34
CA ALA A 227 18.47 0.52 14.03
C ALA A 227 18.54 2.04 13.89
N ASN A 228 19.71 2.58 13.52
CA ASN A 228 19.94 4.02 13.33
C ASN A 228 20.13 4.42 11.86
N ALA A 229 19.99 3.51 10.89
CA ALA A 229 19.98 3.89 9.48
C ALA A 229 18.65 4.56 9.12
N ASP A 230 18.59 5.36 8.05
CA ASP A 230 17.29 5.86 7.57
C ASP A 230 16.34 4.69 7.28
N VAL A 231 16.83 3.64 6.59
CA VAL A 231 16.09 2.40 6.32
C VAL A 231 16.86 1.20 6.88
N ASN A 232 16.22 0.44 7.77
CA ASN A 232 16.79 -0.74 8.41
C ASN A 232 15.97 -1.96 8.00
N ALA A 233 16.63 -3.06 7.64
CA ALA A 233 15.98 -4.33 7.40
C ALA A 233 16.79 -5.46 8.01
N PHE A 234 16.13 -6.26 8.85
CA PHE A 234 16.67 -7.51 9.36
C PHE A 234 15.79 -8.67 8.88
N LEU A 235 16.38 -9.54 8.07
CA LEU A 235 15.69 -10.62 7.39
C LEU A 235 16.23 -11.96 7.88
N ILE A 236 15.37 -12.98 7.86
CA ILE A 236 15.74 -14.36 8.12
C ILE A 236 15.53 -15.15 6.83
N THR A 237 16.54 -15.93 6.46
CA THR A 237 16.59 -16.65 5.18
C THR A 237 16.94 -18.10 5.40
N LYS A 238 16.68 -18.96 4.41
CA LYS A 238 17.31 -20.29 4.40
C LYS A 238 18.83 -20.18 4.30
N ALA A 239 19.53 -21.29 4.56
CA ALA A 239 20.98 -21.38 4.34
C ALA A 239 21.43 -21.14 2.89
N ASN A 240 20.52 -21.25 1.91
CA ASN A 240 20.81 -20.92 0.51
C ASN A 240 20.52 -19.45 0.15
N GLY A 241 20.10 -18.62 1.12
CA GLY A 241 19.73 -17.21 0.95
C GLY A 241 18.32 -16.93 0.44
N GLU A 242 17.46 -17.94 0.27
CA GLU A 242 16.06 -17.75 -0.14
C GLU A 242 15.31 -16.81 0.81
N MET A 243 14.73 -15.76 0.25
CA MET A 243 13.93 -14.77 0.98
C MET A 243 12.53 -15.31 1.21
N ASN A 244 11.96 -15.03 2.38
CA ASN A 244 10.65 -15.54 2.82
C ASN A 244 10.57 -17.07 2.85
N PRO A 245 11.47 -17.73 3.62
CA PRO A 245 11.30 -19.14 3.96
C PRO A 245 9.92 -19.36 4.59
N GLY A 246 9.25 -20.45 4.22
CA GLY A 246 7.97 -20.80 4.85
C GLY A 246 8.19 -21.49 6.21
N HIS A 247 7.11 -21.70 6.95
CA HIS A 247 7.10 -22.38 8.26
C HIS A 247 8.01 -23.63 8.33
N ALA A 248 7.90 -24.57 7.39
CA ALA A 248 8.70 -25.81 7.41
C ALA A 248 10.23 -25.58 7.36
N ASP A 249 10.67 -24.46 6.80
CA ASP A 249 12.08 -24.08 6.74
C ASP A 249 12.54 -23.37 8.03
N LEU A 250 11.61 -22.75 8.77
CA LEU A 250 11.87 -21.92 9.95
C LEU A 250 11.54 -22.60 11.30
N GLN A 251 10.76 -23.68 11.32
CA GLN A 251 10.26 -24.36 12.52
C GLN A 251 11.35 -24.82 13.52
N ASN A 252 12.60 -24.95 13.09
CA ASN A 252 13.74 -25.38 13.93
C ASN A 252 14.69 -24.22 14.28
N ASP A 253 14.36 -22.98 13.91
CA ASP A 253 15.14 -21.82 14.30
C ASP A 253 15.01 -21.56 15.81
N SER A 254 16.07 -21.05 16.43
CA SER A 254 16.17 -20.87 17.89
C SER A 254 15.78 -19.50 18.41
N PHE A 255 15.39 -18.55 17.54
CA PHE A 255 14.97 -17.23 17.99
C PHE A 255 13.79 -17.28 18.96
N THR A 256 13.97 -16.66 20.12
CA THR A 256 12.91 -16.44 21.10
C THR A 256 12.57 -14.96 21.23
N THR A 257 13.56 -14.07 20.97
CA THR A 257 13.45 -12.66 21.31
C THR A 257 14.12 -11.75 20.29
N PHE A 258 13.42 -10.69 19.91
CA PHE A 258 13.96 -9.56 19.16
C PHE A 258 13.82 -8.29 19.99
N ILE A 259 14.92 -7.55 20.15
CA ILE A 259 14.94 -6.26 20.82
C ILE A 259 15.49 -5.24 19.84
N VAL A 260 14.68 -4.25 19.47
CA VAL A 260 15.08 -3.21 18.52
C VAL A 260 14.96 -1.83 19.15
N LYS A 261 16.03 -1.04 19.01
CA LYS A 261 16.09 0.35 19.44
C LYS A 261 16.76 1.23 18.40
N GLY A 262 16.61 2.54 18.51
CA GLY A 262 17.32 3.49 17.66
C GLY A 262 16.40 4.54 17.07
N ASN A 263 16.98 5.40 16.24
CA ASN A 263 16.32 6.58 15.68
C ASN A 263 16.26 6.59 14.15
N GLY A 264 16.37 5.42 13.53
CA GLY A 264 16.11 5.26 12.10
C GLY A 264 14.67 5.64 11.72
N LYS A 265 14.41 5.83 10.42
CA LYS A 265 13.06 6.23 9.96
C LYS A 265 12.16 5.03 9.75
N GLU A 266 12.70 3.95 9.20
CA GLU A 266 11.96 2.74 8.88
C GLU A 266 12.71 1.49 9.36
N LEU A 267 11.97 0.50 9.84
CA LEU A 267 12.45 -0.83 10.20
C LEU A 267 11.58 -1.88 9.49
N THR A 268 12.21 -2.89 8.89
CA THR A 268 11.56 -4.14 8.49
C THR A 268 12.14 -5.29 9.28
N LEU A 269 11.28 -6.04 9.98
CA LEU A 269 11.61 -7.25 10.73
C LEU A 269 10.62 -8.36 10.36
N ASN A 270 11.12 -9.44 9.75
CA ASN A 270 10.28 -10.59 9.41
C ASN A 270 10.52 -11.75 10.39
N ALA A 271 9.57 -11.96 11.30
CA ALA A 271 9.56 -13.03 12.29
C ALA A 271 8.28 -13.90 12.23
N GLY A 272 7.52 -13.82 11.12
CA GLY A 272 6.19 -14.43 10.98
C GLY A 272 6.15 -15.94 11.23
N ASP A 273 7.06 -16.67 10.60
CA ASP A 273 7.06 -18.13 10.56
C ASP A 273 8.02 -18.77 11.60
N LEU A 274 8.46 -18.03 12.62
CA LEU A 274 9.35 -18.54 13.68
C LEU A 274 8.56 -19.06 14.89
N ASP A 275 8.57 -20.37 15.11
CA ASP A 275 7.76 -21.04 16.14
C ASP A 275 8.11 -20.68 17.59
N LEU A 276 9.38 -20.39 17.85
CA LEU A 276 9.91 -20.21 19.20
C LEU A 276 9.90 -18.75 19.68
N VAL A 277 9.54 -17.81 18.80
CA VAL A 277 9.46 -16.39 19.15
C VAL A 277 8.38 -16.17 20.18
N LYS A 278 8.73 -15.42 21.23
CA LYS A 278 7.84 -15.03 22.33
C LYS A 278 7.77 -13.54 22.46
N ASP A 279 8.88 -12.86 22.24
CA ASP A 279 9.01 -11.44 22.52
C ASP A 279 9.59 -10.70 21.30
N ILE A 280 8.84 -9.74 20.78
CA ILE A 280 9.34 -8.74 19.84
C ILE A 280 9.11 -7.39 20.49
N ASP A 281 10.20 -6.74 20.89
CA ASP A 281 10.17 -5.44 21.54
C ASP A 281 10.90 -4.42 20.68
N THR A 282 10.14 -3.60 19.97
CA THR A 282 10.67 -2.45 19.22
C THR A 282 10.32 -1.13 19.89
N THR A 283 9.93 -1.13 21.17
CA THR A 283 9.51 0.08 21.90
C THR A 283 10.61 1.14 22.01
N GLY A 284 11.88 0.72 21.89
CA GLY A 284 13.04 1.62 21.86
C GLY A 284 13.33 2.25 20.50
N PHE A 285 12.56 1.92 19.45
CA PHE A 285 12.68 2.48 18.11
C PHE A 285 11.67 3.61 17.92
N SER A 286 12.10 4.73 17.35
CA SER A 286 11.27 5.94 17.21
C SER A 286 10.78 6.22 15.77
N GLY A 287 11.07 5.31 14.84
CA GLY A 287 10.60 5.38 13.45
C GLY A 287 9.49 4.37 13.21
N ASN A 288 9.03 4.27 11.96
CA ASN A 288 7.97 3.33 11.59
C ASN A 288 8.51 1.90 11.48
N ALA A 289 8.02 1.00 12.32
CA ALA A 289 8.36 -0.40 12.35
C ALA A 289 7.37 -1.24 11.52
N LYS A 290 7.90 -2.14 10.69
CA LYS A 290 7.16 -3.15 9.95
C LYS A 290 7.54 -4.52 10.47
N VAL A 291 6.65 -5.14 11.22
CA VAL A 291 6.92 -6.37 11.97
C VAL A 291 5.94 -7.45 11.55
N SER A 292 6.43 -8.52 10.94
CA SER A 292 5.64 -9.75 10.73
C SER A 292 5.87 -10.73 11.88
N PHE A 293 4.81 -11.34 12.40
CA PHE A 293 4.85 -12.28 13.52
C PHE A 293 3.68 -13.27 13.53
N GLY A 294 3.84 -14.32 14.32
CA GLY A 294 2.79 -15.32 14.60
C GLY A 294 2.74 -16.41 13.55
N ASP A 295 3.14 -17.62 13.93
CA ASP A 295 3.21 -18.79 13.04
C ASP A 295 1.86 -19.13 12.38
N THR A 296 1.89 -19.33 11.06
CA THR A 296 0.75 -19.65 10.19
C THR A 296 0.05 -20.97 10.56
N ASP A 297 0.78 -21.93 11.12
CA ASP A 297 0.32 -23.31 11.34
C ASP A 297 0.12 -23.72 12.81
N SER A 298 0.39 -22.81 13.75
CA SER A 298 0.37 -23.15 15.17
C SER A 298 -1.04 -23.44 15.72
N VAL A 299 -1.28 -24.69 16.14
CA VAL A 299 -2.48 -25.07 16.90
C VAL A 299 -2.34 -24.67 18.38
N ASP A 300 -1.12 -24.60 18.91
CA ASP A 300 -0.82 -24.36 20.34
C ASP A 300 0.50 -23.61 20.62
N GLY A 301 0.95 -22.72 19.73
CA GLY A 301 2.22 -21.97 19.81
C GLY A 301 2.50 -21.23 21.13
N SER A 302 3.62 -20.52 21.24
CA SER A 302 3.90 -19.75 22.48
C SER A 302 2.96 -18.55 22.63
N GLN A 303 2.78 -18.09 23.88
CA GLN A 303 2.22 -16.77 24.12
C GLN A 303 3.16 -15.72 23.52
N LEU A 304 2.62 -14.75 22.79
CA LEU A 304 3.38 -13.72 22.09
C LEU A 304 3.23 -12.36 22.78
N SER A 305 4.33 -11.63 22.92
CA SER A 305 4.38 -10.22 23.29
C SER A 305 5.05 -9.46 22.13
N VAL A 306 4.26 -8.73 21.36
CA VAL A 306 4.76 -7.87 20.28
C VAL A 306 4.42 -6.44 20.63
N LYS A 307 5.44 -5.59 20.76
CA LYS A 307 5.29 -4.19 21.15
C LYS A 307 6.09 -3.32 20.22
N THR A 308 5.44 -2.34 19.62
CA THR A 308 6.09 -1.33 18.80
C THR A 308 6.18 0.01 19.52
N GLY A 309 6.82 0.98 18.86
CA GLY A 309 7.39 2.16 19.51
C GLY A 309 6.52 3.40 19.31
N ALA A 310 7.19 4.52 19.06
CA ALA A 310 6.50 5.66 18.47
C ALA A 310 6.66 5.59 16.94
N GLY A 311 5.67 6.05 16.19
CA GLY A 311 5.68 6.00 14.73
C GLY A 311 4.34 5.52 14.19
N ASN A 312 4.17 5.45 12.88
CA ASN A 312 3.00 4.78 12.31
C ASN A 312 3.42 3.36 11.93
N ASP A 313 3.31 2.45 12.87
CA ASP A 313 3.81 1.09 12.77
C ASP A 313 2.86 0.20 11.96
N THR A 314 3.42 -0.84 11.33
CA THR A 314 2.69 -1.86 10.60
C THR A 314 3.02 -3.24 11.15
N LEU A 315 2.04 -3.85 11.78
CA LEU A 315 2.10 -5.18 12.36
C LEU A 315 1.43 -6.16 11.39
N ASN A 316 2.05 -7.29 11.09
CA ASN A 316 1.48 -8.30 10.21
C ASN A 316 1.37 -9.63 10.97
N LEU A 317 0.15 -9.97 11.38
CA LEU A 317 -0.18 -11.20 12.08
C LEU A 317 -0.45 -12.31 11.04
N GLU A 318 0.51 -13.22 10.91
CA GLU A 318 0.42 -14.35 9.98
C GLU A 318 -0.42 -15.50 10.55
N ALA A 319 -0.55 -15.59 11.88
CA ALA A 319 -1.36 -16.62 12.54
C ALA A 319 -2.87 -16.41 12.32
N LYS A 320 -3.63 -17.51 12.35
CA LYS A 320 -5.11 -17.49 12.22
C LYS A 320 -5.83 -16.96 13.48
N LYS A 321 -5.15 -16.97 14.63
CA LYS A 321 -5.62 -16.44 15.92
C LYS A 321 -4.43 -16.32 16.86
N LEU A 322 -4.57 -15.51 17.91
CA LEU A 322 -3.58 -15.40 18.97
C LEU A 322 -3.87 -16.39 20.12
N LYS A 323 -2.82 -16.83 20.81
CA LYS A 323 -2.97 -17.65 22.02
C LYS A 323 -3.33 -16.78 23.22
N ALA A 324 -4.20 -17.29 24.10
CA ALA A 324 -4.64 -16.56 25.28
C ALA A 324 -3.47 -15.98 26.12
N GLY A 325 -3.63 -14.71 26.50
CA GLY A 325 -2.64 -13.93 27.24
C GLY A 325 -1.51 -13.35 26.39
N SER A 326 -1.56 -13.51 25.06
CA SER A 326 -0.70 -12.72 24.17
C SER A 326 -1.00 -11.23 24.35
N LEU A 327 -0.04 -10.38 24.01
CA LEU A 327 -0.13 -8.93 24.06
C LEU A 327 0.44 -8.36 22.76
N ILE A 328 -0.39 -7.71 21.98
CA ILE A 328 0.00 -6.98 20.78
C ILE A 328 -0.27 -5.50 21.05
N ASP A 329 0.77 -4.68 20.98
CA ASP A 329 0.71 -3.26 21.32
C ASP A 329 1.41 -2.42 20.24
N GLY A 330 0.67 -1.52 19.58
CA GLY A 330 1.23 -0.62 18.56
C GLY A 330 2.05 0.54 19.13
N GLY A 331 1.90 0.86 20.41
CA GLY A 331 2.58 1.99 21.02
C GLY A 331 1.91 3.34 20.68
N GLU A 332 2.71 4.37 20.39
CA GLU A 332 2.22 5.71 20.08
C GLU A 332 2.21 5.95 18.57
N GLY A 333 1.05 6.31 18.00
CA GLY A 333 0.98 6.63 16.58
C GLY A 333 -0.38 6.40 15.97
N ASN A 334 -0.41 6.28 14.66
CA ASN A 334 -1.54 5.73 13.92
C ASN A 334 -1.12 4.40 13.31
N ASP A 335 -1.28 3.35 14.09
CA ASP A 335 -0.73 2.04 13.80
C ASP A 335 -1.70 1.19 13.00
N THR A 336 -1.16 0.26 12.23
CA THR A 336 -1.93 -0.66 11.39
C THR A 336 -1.57 -2.10 11.70
N ILE A 337 -2.57 -2.96 11.88
CA ILE A 337 -2.39 -4.41 11.90
C ILE A 337 -2.98 -5.05 10.65
N ILE A 338 -2.22 -5.88 9.96
CA ILE A 338 -2.66 -6.74 8.88
C ILE A 338 -2.93 -8.12 9.47
N MET A 339 -4.11 -8.68 9.22
CA MET A 339 -4.47 -10.02 9.73
C MET A 339 -5.43 -10.76 8.81
N LYS A 340 -5.52 -12.07 8.99
CA LYS A 340 -6.52 -12.92 8.34
C LYS A 340 -7.90 -12.68 8.94
N ALA A 341 -8.96 -12.89 8.16
CA ALA A 341 -10.36 -12.75 8.58
C ALA A 341 -10.73 -13.66 9.76
N SER A 342 -10.07 -14.82 9.88
CA SER A 342 -10.24 -15.73 11.01
C SER A 342 -9.75 -15.14 12.34
N ALA A 343 -8.66 -14.37 12.31
CA ALA A 343 -8.13 -13.67 13.48
C ALA A 343 -9.02 -12.47 13.84
N LEU A 344 -9.51 -11.75 12.82
CA LEU A 344 -10.44 -10.63 13.01
C LEU A 344 -11.78 -11.08 13.64
N ALA A 345 -12.27 -12.27 13.28
CA ALA A 345 -13.52 -12.82 13.83
C ALA A 345 -13.38 -13.42 15.24
N ASP A 346 -12.16 -13.52 15.78
CA ASP A 346 -11.90 -14.09 17.11
C ASP A 346 -11.83 -13.00 18.18
N ALA A 347 -12.89 -12.87 18.98
CA ALA A 347 -12.99 -11.84 20.03
C ALA A 347 -11.85 -11.91 21.07
N ALA A 348 -11.30 -13.10 21.33
CA ALA A 348 -10.15 -13.25 22.22
C ALA A 348 -8.89 -12.61 21.62
N THR A 349 -8.63 -12.85 20.33
CA THR A 349 -7.57 -12.19 19.55
C THR A 349 -7.71 -10.67 19.62
N LEU A 350 -8.90 -10.13 19.35
CA LEU A 350 -9.14 -8.68 19.43
C LEU A 350 -8.90 -8.11 20.83
N GLY A 351 -9.29 -8.84 21.88
CA GLY A 351 -9.05 -8.43 23.26
C GLY A 351 -7.57 -8.32 23.64
N MET A 352 -6.67 -8.97 22.90
CA MET A 352 -5.21 -8.96 23.11
C MET A 352 -4.47 -7.87 22.34
N ILE A 353 -5.16 -7.18 21.42
CA ILE A 353 -4.62 -6.07 20.65
C ILE A 353 -4.90 -4.75 21.38
N LYS A 354 -3.90 -3.87 21.44
CA LYS A 354 -3.90 -2.58 22.14
C LYS A 354 -3.21 -1.53 21.28
N ASN A 355 -3.66 -0.29 21.37
CA ASN A 355 -3.06 0.86 20.68
C ASN A 355 -2.80 0.57 19.19
N ILE A 356 -3.84 0.11 18.50
CA ILE A 356 -3.84 -0.05 17.05
C ILE A 356 -5.12 0.59 16.52
N GLU A 357 -4.98 1.54 15.61
CA GLU A 357 -6.10 2.32 15.07
C GLU A 357 -6.66 1.69 13.80
N ASN A 358 -5.85 0.96 13.02
CA ASN A 358 -6.26 0.47 11.71
C ASN A 358 -6.09 -1.05 11.63
N VAL A 359 -7.05 -1.73 11.05
CA VAL A 359 -6.91 -3.14 10.66
C VAL A 359 -7.07 -3.27 9.16
N THR A 360 -6.23 -4.10 8.54
CA THR A 360 -6.37 -4.51 7.14
C THR A 360 -6.54 -6.02 7.08
N VAL A 361 -7.64 -6.48 6.49
CA VAL A 361 -7.95 -7.90 6.34
C VAL A 361 -7.36 -8.42 5.05
N SER A 362 -6.45 -9.39 5.14
CA SER A 362 -5.66 -9.89 4.01
C SER A 362 -6.40 -10.89 3.11
N ASP A 363 -7.48 -11.49 3.61
CA ASP A 363 -8.32 -12.45 2.90
C ASP A 363 -9.83 -12.14 3.07
N ALA A 364 -10.68 -12.97 2.47
CA ALA A 364 -12.12 -12.74 2.47
C ALA A 364 -12.71 -12.85 3.88
N LEU A 365 -13.63 -11.94 4.23
CA LEU A 365 -14.31 -11.94 5.52
C LEU A 365 -15.00 -13.29 5.83
N SER A 366 -14.97 -13.66 7.11
CA SER A 366 -15.71 -14.82 7.62
C SER A 366 -17.21 -14.51 7.70
N ALA A 367 -18.06 -15.54 7.64
CA ALA A 367 -19.52 -15.40 7.57
C ALA A 367 -20.13 -14.52 8.67
N ASN A 368 -19.56 -14.52 9.88
CA ASN A 368 -19.99 -13.67 10.99
C ASN A 368 -18.76 -13.02 11.62
N THR A 369 -18.27 -11.94 11.01
CA THR A 369 -17.13 -11.20 11.54
C THR A 369 -17.65 -10.12 12.48
N ASP A 370 -17.28 -10.17 13.76
CA ASP A 370 -17.67 -9.19 14.77
C ASP A 370 -16.42 -8.53 15.34
N VAL A 371 -16.24 -7.25 15.02
CA VAL A 371 -15.08 -6.47 15.47
C VAL A 371 -15.40 -5.58 16.67
N SER A 372 -16.56 -5.75 17.30
CA SER A 372 -17.01 -4.88 18.40
C SER A 372 -16.08 -4.89 19.62
N ALA A 373 -15.30 -5.95 19.82
CA ALA A 373 -14.28 -6.04 20.88
C ALA A 373 -12.99 -5.25 20.58
N SER A 374 -12.85 -4.69 19.37
CA SER A 374 -11.68 -3.92 18.96
C SER A 374 -11.85 -2.41 19.20
N SER A 375 -10.73 -1.69 19.24
CA SER A 375 -10.66 -0.23 19.24
C SER A 375 -10.30 0.35 17.86
N PHE A 376 -10.37 -0.45 16.80
CA PHE A 376 -10.03 0.02 15.46
C PHE A 376 -10.94 1.18 15.06
N VAL A 377 -10.39 2.15 14.35
CA VAL A 377 -11.10 3.23 13.68
C VAL A 377 -11.39 2.85 12.23
N ASN A 378 -10.41 2.25 11.54
CA ASN A 378 -10.54 1.83 10.14
C ASN A 378 -10.45 0.32 9.97
N ILE A 379 -11.35 -0.24 9.15
CA ILE A 379 -11.41 -1.65 8.79
C ILE A 379 -11.22 -1.77 7.27
N GLY A 380 -9.98 -1.98 6.85
CA GLY A 380 -9.58 -2.18 5.47
C GLY A 380 -9.88 -3.58 4.96
N LEU A 381 -10.54 -3.71 3.80
CA LEU A 381 -10.89 -4.99 3.17
C LEU A 381 -10.14 -5.15 1.84
N LEU A 382 -9.17 -6.08 1.78
CA LEU A 382 -8.37 -6.33 0.56
C LEU A 382 -8.94 -7.40 -0.37
N ALA A 383 -9.90 -8.19 0.07
CA ALA A 383 -10.40 -9.34 -0.69
C ALA A 383 -11.93 -9.50 -0.67
N ASP A 384 -12.46 -10.01 -1.79
CA ASP A 384 -13.84 -10.49 -1.89
C ASP A 384 -13.95 -11.98 -1.61
N ASN A 385 -15.16 -12.46 -1.35
CA ASN A 385 -15.49 -13.88 -1.30
C ASN A 385 -15.52 -14.47 -2.73
N THR A 386 -14.38 -15.03 -3.16
CA THR A 386 -14.16 -15.49 -4.55
C THR A 386 -14.83 -16.83 -4.91
N GLY A 387 -15.42 -17.57 -3.96
CA GLY A 387 -15.88 -18.95 -4.21
C GLY A 387 -17.00 -19.45 -3.32
N GLY A 388 -18.26 -19.23 -3.74
CA GLY A 388 -19.41 -20.02 -3.29
C GLY A 388 -19.76 -20.00 -1.79
N GLY A 389 -19.11 -19.15 -0.99
CA GLY A 389 -19.25 -19.11 0.47
C GLY A 389 -20.62 -18.67 0.99
N ASN A 390 -20.74 -18.51 2.31
CA ASN A 390 -21.94 -17.98 2.94
C ASN A 390 -22.02 -16.46 2.74
N ASP A 391 -23.23 -15.92 2.91
CA ASP A 391 -23.39 -14.48 3.13
C ASP A 391 -22.55 -14.06 4.35
N VAL A 392 -22.00 -12.85 4.28
CA VAL A 392 -21.16 -12.27 5.32
C VAL A 392 -21.97 -11.26 6.11
N VAL A 393 -21.81 -11.29 7.44
CA VAL A 393 -22.23 -10.24 8.35
C VAL A 393 -20.98 -9.66 9.01
N LEU A 394 -20.76 -8.36 8.81
CA LEU A 394 -19.74 -7.58 9.49
C LEU A 394 -20.42 -6.70 10.55
N THR A 395 -20.16 -6.99 11.82
CA THR A 395 -20.62 -6.17 12.95
C THR A 395 -19.49 -5.25 13.39
N ILE A 396 -19.74 -3.94 13.37
CA ILE A 396 -18.78 -2.88 13.69
C ILE A 396 -19.28 -2.05 14.88
N ASN A 397 -18.36 -1.33 15.52
CA ASN A 397 -18.69 -0.27 16.48
C ASN A 397 -19.19 0.99 15.77
N LYS A 398 -19.91 1.85 16.50
CA LYS A 398 -20.26 3.20 16.04
C LYS A 398 -18.99 3.96 15.63
N ASP A 399 -19.12 4.82 14.63
CA ASP A 399 -18.06 5.67 14.07
C ASP A 399 -16.90 4.95 13.36
N GLN A 400 -16.83 3.61 13.41
CA GLN A 400 -15.87 2.85 12.61
C GLN A 400 -16.11 3.04 11.11
N ILE A 401 -15.01 3.00 10.36
CA ILE A 401 -15.00 3.12 8.91
C ILE A 401 -14.78 1.73 8.30
N VAL A 402 -15.64 1.36 7.35
CA VAL A 402 -15.43 0.19 6.49
C VAL A 402 -14.77 0.68 5.19
N ASP A 403 -13.48 0.42 5.05
CA ASP A 403 -12.66 0.86 3.93
C ASP A 403 -12.45 -0.26 2.92
N ILE A 404 -13.13 -0.16 1.78
CA ILE A 404 -13.14 -1.17 0.74
C ILE A 404 -11.96 -0.88 -0.20
N GLN A 405 -10.89 -1.64 -0.01
CA GLN A 405 -9.61 -1.49 -0.72
C GLN A 405 -9.44 -2.54 -1.84
N THR A 406 -10.50 -3.29 -2.14
CA THR A 406 -10.54 -4.29 -3.20
C THR A 406 -11.35 -3.80 -4.39
N ALA A 407 -11.00 -4.27 -5.59
CA ALA A 407 -11.71 -3.90 -6.82
C ALA A 407 -13.18 -4.33 -6.80
N LYS A 408 -13.48 -5.41 -6.08
CA LYS A 408 -14.83 -5.97 -5.96
C LYS A 408 -15.12 -6.42 -4.55
N LEU A 409 -16.33 -6.17 -4.07
CA LEU A 409 -16.83 -6.73 -2.82
C LEU A 409 -18.27 -7.17 -3.03
N ALA A 410 -18.69 -8.27 -2.41
CA ALA A 410 -20.04 -8.80 -2.57
C ALA A 410 -20.38 -9.18 -4.04
N GLU A 411 -19.39 -9.55 -4.86
CA GLU A 411 -19.61 -9.96 -6.26
C GLU A 411 -20.37 -11.30 -6.34
N ASN A 412 -20.20 -12.16 -5.33
CA ASN A 412 -20.76 -13.52 -5.32
C ASN A 412 -21.76 -13.79 -4.20
N LYS A 413 -21.70 -13.01 -3.11
CA LYS A 413 -22.49 -13.19 -1.89
C LYS A 413 -22.82 -11.86 -1.26
N LYS A 414 -23.84 -11.81 -0.42
CA LYS A 414 -24.18 -10.60 0.31
C LYS A 414 -23.11 -10.29 1.36
N VAL A 415 -22.85 -9.01 1.54
CA VAL A 415 -22.13 -8.49 2.71
C VAL A 415 -23.10 -7.60 3.45
N THR A 416 -23.40 -7.93 4.71
CA THR A 416 -24.27 -7.14 5.58
C THR A 416 -23.40 -6.35 6.54
N ILE A 417 -23.59 -5.04 6.63
CA ILE A 417 -22.97 -4.21 7.67
C ILE A 417 -24.01 -3.93 8.76
N LYS A 418 -23.60 -4.16 10.01
CA LYS A 418 -24.41 -3.94 11.22
C LYS A 418 -23.58 -3.17 12.26
N LEU A 419 -24.24 -2.33 13.05
CA LEU A 419 -23.65 -1.78 14.28
C LEU A 419 -23.89 -2.72 15.47
N ASN A 420 -22.92 -2.86 16.35
CA ASN A 420 -23.06 -3.63 17.60
C ASN A 420 -24.10 -3.03 18.54
N ASP A 421 -24.21 -1.70 18.56
CA ASP A 421 -25.26 -0.92 19.21
C ASP A 421 -25.89 0.02 18.17
N ALA A 422 -27.16 -0.26 17.87
CA ALA A 422 -27.98 0.47 16.92
C ALA A 422 -29.32 0.88 17.59
N THR A 423 -29.25 1.23 18.88
CA THR A 423 -30.43 1.60 19.68
C THR A 423 -30.76 3.09 19.60
N GLY A 424 -29.91 3.88 18.94
CA GLY A 424 -30.13 5.29 18.70
C GLY A 424 -31.18 5.53 17.61
N ALA A 425 -31.50 6.80 17.39
CA ALA A 425 -32.40 7.22 16.30
C ALA A 425 -31.65 7.91 15.14
N ASP A 426 -30.32 7.99 15.25
CA ASP A 426 -29.41 8.66 14.30
C ASP A 426 -28.16 7.77 14.08
N ASP A 427 -28.37 6.46 13.97
CA ASP A 427 -27.28 5.52 13.79
C ASP A 427 -26.70 5.61 12.38
N THR A 428 -25.37 5.61 12.34
CA THR A 428 -24.60 5.97 11.14
C THR A 428 -23.54 4.92 10.86
N VAL A 429 -23.40 4.56 9.59
CA VAL A 429 -22.29 3.75 9.07
C VAL A 429 -21.43 4.58 8.12
N ASN A 430 -20.11 4.44 8.22
CA ASN A 430 -19.15 5.09 7.34
C ASN A 430 -18.50 4.06 6.42
N ILE A 431 -18.59 4.26 5.11
CA ILE A 431 -18.05 3.38 4.08
C ILE A 431 -17.12 4.18 3.18
N VAL A 432 -15.96 3.62 2.83
CA VAL A 432 -15.05 4.20 1.84
C VAL A 432 -14.95 3.25 0.64
N LEU A 433 -15.18 3.78 -0.56
CA LEU A 433 -14.88 3.11 -1.83
C LEU A 433 -13.49 3.56 -2.27
N ASN A 434 -12.46 2.83 -1.83
CA ASN A 434 -11.08 3.29 -1.90
C ASN A 434 -10.33 2.73 -3.11
N ALA A 435 -10.61 3.29 -4.29
CA ALA A 435 -9.96 2.82 -5.51
C ALA A 435 -8.44 3.03 -5.48
N LYS A 436 -7.96 4.05 -4.75
CA LYS A 436 -6.54 4.35 -4.59
C LYS A 436 -5.77 3.24 -3.88
N ALA A 437 -6.40 2.57 -2.92
CA ALA A 437 -5.80 1.49 -2.15
C ALA A 437 -5.81 0.13 -2.87
N ILE A 438 -6.48 0.00 -4.02
CA ILE A 438 -6.52 -1.25 -4.78
C ILE A 438 -5.11 -1.66 -5.21
N ILE A 439 -4.69 -2.84 -4.75
CA ILE A 439 -3.49 -3.54 -5.20
C ILE A 439 -3.80 -4.16 -6.57
N GLY A 440 -3.12 -3.68 -7.62
CA GLY A 440 -3.25 -4.19 -8.98
C GLY A 440 -3.70 -3.14 -10.00
N ALA A 441 -4.11 -3.60 -11.18
CA ALA A 441 -4.42 -2.76 -12.33
C ALA A 441 -5.83 -2.16 -12.30
N ASP A 442 -6.74 -2.70 -11.50
CA ASP A 442 -8.10 -2.19 -11.35
C ASP A 442 -8.09 -0.77 -10.79
N LYS A 443 -9.07 0.02 -11.24
CA LYS A 443 -9.14 1.47 -11.03
C LYS A 443 -10.40 1.95 -10.33
N SER A 444 -11.31 1.02 -10.06
CA SER A 444 -12.62 1.29 -9.48
C SER A 444 -12.96 0.21 -8.48
N VAL A 445 -13.71 0.60 -7.47
CA VAL A 445 -14.38 -0.31 -6.54
C VAL A 445 -15.80 -0.57 -7.04
N THR A 446 -16.17 -1.84 -7.17
CA THR A 446 -17.56 -2.26 -7.40
C THR A 446 -18.05 -3.11 -6.23
N VAL A 447 -19.07 -2.64 -5.53
CA VAL A 447 -19.65 -3.36 -4.39
C VAL A 447 -21.04 -3.86 -4.77
N GLY A 448 -21.22 -5.18 -4.78
CA GLY A 448 -22.46 -5.84 -5.16
C GLY A 448 -22.77 -5.76 -6.67
N ALA A 449 -23.99 -6.15 -7.01
CA ALA A 449 -24.59 -6.11 -8.32
C ALA A 449 -26.12 -5.97 -8.18
N ASN A 450 -26.83 -5.71 -9.27
CA ASN A 450 -28.30 -5.80 -9.29
C ASN A 450 -28.73 -7.28 -9.35
N ASP A 451 -28.55 -8.01 -8.25
CA ASP A 451 -28.81 -9.45 -8.13
C ASP A 451 -29.14 -9.78 -6.67
N ALA A 452 -30.26 -10.47 -6.44
CA ALA A 452 -30.73 -10.83 -5.10
C ALA A 452 -29.72 -11.60 -4.23
N ALA A 453 -28.64 -12.15 -4.80
CA ALA A 453 -27.56 -12.84 -4.10
C ALA A 453 -26.29 -11.98 -3.89
N LYS A 454 -26.21 -10.77 -4.44
CA LYS A 454 -24.96 -9.99 -4.58
C LYS A 454 -25.17 -8.52 -4.21
N ALA A 455 -25.40 -8.21 -2.93
CA ALA A 455 -25.66 -6.84 -2.50
C ALA A 455 -24.86 -6.48 -1.23
N LEU A 456 -24.54 -5.19 -1.09
CA LEU A 456 -24.24 -4.63 0.22
C LEU A 456 -25.56 -4.39 0.96
N ILE A 457 -25.76 -5.08 2.06
CA ILE A 457 -26.94 -4.92 2.90
C ILE A 457 -26.60 -4.00 4.07
N ILE A 458 -27.34 -2.92 4.20
CA ILE A 458 -27.31 -2.06 5.39
C ILE A 458 -28.39 -2.55 6.34
N ASN A 459 -28.02 -2.80 7.60
CA ASN A 459 -28.97 -3.24 8.61
C ASN A 459 -30.13 -2.23 8.77
N LYS A 460 -31.33 -2.72 9.10
CA LYS A 460 -32.55 -1.92 9.24
C LYS A 460 -32.49 -0.93 10.42
N ASP A 461 -31.57 -1.13 11.36
CA ASP A 461 -31.40 -0.30 12.55
C ASP A 461 -30.43 0.87 12.31
N ILE A 462 -30.09 1.18 11.04
CA ILE A 462 -29.17 2.26 10.67
C ILE A 462 -29.96 3.31 9.90
N GLU A 463 -29.89 4.58 10.31
CA GLU A 463 -30.60 5.69 9.66
C GLU A 463 -29.78 6.39 8.58
N THR A 464 -28.45 6.48 8.74
CA THR A 464 -27.57 7.23 7.85
C THR A 464 -26.43 6.37 7.30
N VAL A 465 -26.20 6.46 5.99
CA VAL A 465 -25.07 5.84 5.30
C VAL A 465 -24.18 6.93 4.73
N ASN A 466 -22.96 7.04 5.24
CA ASN A 466 -21.94 7.92 4.69
C ASN A 466 -21.04 7.12 3.75
N ILE A 467 -20.83 7.64 2.53
CA ILE A 467 -19.98 7.04 1.51
C ILE A 467 -18.91 8.07 1.13
N THR A 468 -17.65 7.69 1.25
CA THR A 468 -16.52 8.46 0.70
C THR A 468 -15.97 7.72 -0.51
N SER A 469 -16.01 8.32 -1.68
CA SER A 469 -15.58 7.72 -2.93
C SER A 469 -14.23 8.30 -3.36
N VAL A 470 -13.18 7.48 -3.40
CA VAL A 470 -11.80 7.93 -3.62
C VAL A 470 -11.31 7.53 -5.01
N THR A 471 -10.72 8.48 -5.75
CA THR A 471 -10.11 8.24 -7.07
C THR A 471 -8.79 7.50 -6.98
N LYS A 472 -8.57 6.58 -7.94
CA LYS A 472 -7.23 6.10 -8.28
C LYS A 472 -6.64 6.96 -9.39
N ASP A 473 -7.44 7.24 -10.42
CA ASP A 473 -7.11 8.12 -11.53
C ASP A 473 -8.37 8.76 -12.14
N SER A 474 -8.22 9.53 -13.21
CA SER A 474 -9.31 10.24 -13.88
C SER A 474 -10.34 9.33 -14.58
N THR A 475 -10.13 8.02 -14.59
CA THR A 475 -11.05 7.01 -15.17
C THR A 475 -11.76 6.18 -14.08
N THR A 476 -11.53 6.47 -12.80
CA THR A 476 -12.23 5.83 -11.69
C THR A 476 -13.73 6.12 -11.76
N ASP A 477 -14.52 5.05 -11.74
CA ASP A 477 -15.98 5.03 -11.70
C ASP A 477 -16.41 3.95 -10.69
N ASN A 478 -16.56 4.36 -9.44
CA ASN A 478 -16.93 3.50 -8.33
C ASN A 478 -18.42 3.18 -8.38
N LYS A 479 -18.81 1.95 -8.02
CA LYS A 479 -20.19 1.48 -8.09
C LYS A 479 -20.59 0.81 -6.79
N LEU A 480 -21.74 1.20 -6.26
CA LEU A 480 -22.32 0.61 -5.06
C LEU A 480 -23.76 0.16 -5.33
N TYR A 481 -23.97 -1.15 -5.18
CA TYR A 481 -25.27 -1.79 -5.20
C TYR A 481 -25.70 -2.10 -3.77
N MET A 482 -26.59 -1.26 -3.25
CA MET A 482 -27.00 -1.26 -1.85
C MET A 482 -28.44 -1.75 -1.70
N LYS A 483 -28.71 -2.46 -0.60
CA LYS A 483 -30.06 -2.79 -0.12
C LYS A 483 -30.19 -2.39 1.35
N VAL A 484 -31.25 -1.68 1.69
CA VAL A 484 -31.67 -1.53 3.08
C VAL A 484 -32.39 -2.80 3.50
N ALA A 485 -31.96 -3.44 4.60
CA ALA A 485 -32.58 -4.67 5.10
C ALA A 485 -34.08 -4.46 5.39
N GLU A 486 -34.87 -5.54 5.29
CA GLU A 486 -36.32 -5.46 5.43
C GLU A 486 -36.74 -5.06 6.86
N GLY A 487 -37.56 -4.01 6.97
CA GLY A 487 -38.06 -3.46 8.24
C GLY A 487 -38.99 -2.27 8.00
N ALA A 488 -39.74 -1.87 9.05
CA ALA A 488 -40.48 -0.59 9.05
C ALA A 488 -39.53 0.62 9.24
N GLU A 489 -38.33 0.34 9.74
CA GLU A 489 -37.19 1.23 9.97
C GLU A 489 -36.07 0.87 8.98
N GLY A 490 -35.12 1.78 8.79
CA GLY A 490 -34.01 1.61 7.85
C GLY A 490 -33.43 2.94 7.40
N ALA A 491 -32.33 2.87 6.66
CA ALA A 491 -31.61 4.05 6.21
C ALA A 491 -32.58 5.02 5.52
N ASN A 492 -32.57 6.26 5.96
CA ASN A 492 -33.38 7.34 5.41
C ASN A 492 -32.51 8.42 4.77
N LYS A 493 -31.21 8.41 5.06
CA LYS A 493 -30.24 9.34 4.50
C LYS A 493 -29.02 8.61 3.94
N VAL A 494 -28.59 9.02 2.76
CA VAL A 494 -27.33 8.61 2.15
C VAL A 494 -26.53 9.86 1.82
N ILE A 495 -25.31 9.96 2.31
CA ILE A 495 -24.40 11.06 1.99
C ILE A 495 -23.25 10.49 1.16
N ILE A 496 -22.94 11.13 0.03
CA ILE A 496 -21.82 10.74 -0.83
C ILE A 496 -20.85 11.91 -0.94
N THR A 497 -19.57 11.65 -0.66
CA THR A 497 -18.48 12.63 -0.72
C THR A 497 -17.28 12.04 -1.45
N GLY A 498 -16.24 12.86 -1.67
CA GLY A 498 -14.98 12.43 -2.27
C GLY A 498 -14.85 12.91 -3.71
N ASP A 499 -13.94 12.31 -4.46
CA ASP A 499 -13.50 12.80 -5.77
C ASP A 499 -13.77 11.84 -6.93
N ALA A 500 -14.16 10.60 -6.65
CA ALA A 500 -14.43 9.60 -7.68
C ALA A 500 -15.84 9.70 -8.24
N ALA A 501 -15.97 9.51 -9.56
CA ALA A 501 -17.28 9.27 -10.15
C ALA A 501 -17.92 8.06 -9.46
N THR A 502 -19.19 8.18 -9.13
CA THR A 502 -19.89 7.24 -8.26
C THR A 502 -21.28 6.93 -8.78
N THR A 503 -21.56 5.64 -8.99
CA THR A 503 -22.90 5.14 -9.28
C THR A 503 -23.50 4.48 -8.03
N LEU A 504 -24.69 4.94 -7.61
CA LEU A 504 -25.49 4.27 -6.58
C LEU A 504 -26.70 3.57 -7.22
N ALA A 505 -26.90 2.30 -6.88
CA ALA A 505 -28.01 1.50 -7.38
C ALA A 505 -28.54 0.51 -6.33
N ALA A 506 -29.75 -0.01 -6.57
CA ALA A 506 -30.37 -1.08 -5.78
C ALA A 506 -29.69 -2.44 -6.04
N GLY A 507 -29.41 -3.20 -4.97
CA GLY A 507 -28.65 -4.45 -5.05
C GLY A 507 -29.46 -5.75 -5.17
N GLY A 508 -30.77 -5.78 -4.94
CA GLY A 508 -31.52 -7.03 -4.75
C GLY A 508 -32.55 -7.37 -5.82
N VAL A 509 -32.42 -6.85 -7.05
CA VAL A 509 -33.41 -6.90 -8.16
C VAL A 509 -34.77 -6.25 -7.88
N ALA A 510 -35.04 -5.83 -6.64
CA ALA A 510 -36.30 -5.25 -6.24
C ALA A 510 -36.19 -3.71 -6.21
N ALA A 511 -37.14 -3.04 -6.86
CA ALA A 511 -37.26 -1.59 -6.81
C ALA A 511 -37.58 -1.04 -5.40
N SER A 512 -37.72 -1.90 -4.38
CA SER A 512 -37.96 -1.52 -2.99
C SER A 512 -36.69 -1.36 -2.15
N ASP A 513 -35.52 -1.72 -2.67
CA ASP A 513 -34.30 -1.85 -1.86
C ASP A 513 -33.77 -0.52 -1.32
N LEU A 514 -34.13 0.62 -1.94
CA LEU A 514 -33.76 1.98 -1.51
C LEU A 514 -34.98 2.85 -1.17
N LYS A 515 -36.18 2.27 -1.03
CA LYS A 515 -37.45 3.02 -0.87
C LYS A 515 -37.56 3.85 0.42
N THR A 516 -36.73 3.56 1.41
CA THR A 516 -36.72 4.26 2.70
C THR A 516 -35.89 5.53 2.65
N ILE A 517 -34.98 5.68 1.68
CA ILE A 517 -34.14 6.86 1.54
C ILE A 517 -35.01 8.07 1.16
N LYS A 518 -34.94 9.11 1.99
CA LYS A 518 -35.60 10.41 1.83
C LYS A 518 -34.63 11.50 1.38
N ASP A 519 -33.34 11.33 1.66
CA ASP A 519 -32.30 12.29 1.34
C ASP A 519 -31.08 11.56 0.79
N LEU A 520 -30.82 11.74 -0.50
CA LEU A 520 -29.59 11.33 -1.19
C LEU A 520 -28.77 12.60 -1.44
N ASP A 521 -27.76 12.83 -0.61
CA ASP A 521 -26.98 14.07 -0.62
C ASP A 521 -25.56 13.81 -1.11
N ALA A 522 -25.29 14.12 -2.38
CA ALA A 522 -23.94 14.11 -2.95
C ALA A 522 -23.34 15.51 -3.12
N SER A 523 -23.85 16.52 -2.39
CA SER A 523 -23.43 17.92 -2.55
C SER A 523 -21.95 18.21 -2.29
N ALA A 524 -21.25 17.31 -1.60
CA ALA A 524 -19.81 17.39 -1.37
C ALA A 524 -18.99 16.41 -2.24
N LEU A 525 -19.61 15.72 -3.20
CA LEU A 525 -18.93 14.90 -4.19
C LEU A 525 -18.38 15.81 -5.29
N THR A 526 -17.08 15.73 -5.57
CA THR A 526 -16.48 16.47 -6.70
C THR A 526 -16.39 15.62 -7.97
N GLY A 527 -16.51 14.30 -7.83
CA GLY A 527 -16.72 13.39 -8.95
C GLY A 527 -18.18 13.44 -9.44
N LYS A 528 -18.44 12.81 -10.58
CA LYS A 528 -19.81 12.66 -11.12
C LYS A 528 -20.65 11.72 -10.26
N LEU A 529 -21.86 12.12 -9.88
CA LEU A 529 -22.92 11.25 -9.43
C LEU A 529 -23.67 10.65 -10.63
N THR A 530 -23.89 9.34 -10.61
CA THR A 530 -24.85 8.67 -11.50
C THR A 530 -25.92 7.98 -10.67
N PHE A 531 -27.17 8.39 -10.85
CA PHE A 531 -28.30 7.84 -10.09
C PHE A 531 -29.57 7.73 -10.92
N ASP A 532 -30.15 6.52 -10.98
CA ASP A 532 -31.42 6.28 -11.66
C ASP A 532 -32.57 6.15 -10.63
N ALA A 533 -33.18 7.29 -10.25
CA ALA A 533 -34.31 7.32 -9.31
C ALA A 533 -35.54 6.58 -9.86
N SER A 534 -35.61 6.47 -11.18
CA SER A 534 -36.66 5.84 -11.96
C SER A 534 -36.71 4.31 -11.72
N VAL A 535 -35.53 3.70 -11.53
CA VAL A 535 -35.36 2.27 -11.22
C VAL A 535 -35.26 2.04 -9.71
N ASN A 536 -34.50 2.87 -9.01
CA ASN A 536 -34.17 2.68 -7.60
C ASN A 536 -35.31 3.04 -6.62
N LYS A 537 -36.31 3.81 -7.08
CA LYS A 537 -37.53 4.24 -6.36
C LYS A 537 -37.29 4.60 -4.90
N LEU A 538 -36.64 5.74 -4.68
CA LEU A 538 -36.55 6.37 -3.36
C LEU A 538 -37.93 6.70 -2.78
N ALA A 539 -37.98 7.18 -1.53
CA ALA A 539 -39.22 7.66 -0.95
C ALA A 539 -39.88 8.74 -1.82
N SER A 540 -41.21 8.80 -1.84
CA SER A 540 -41.95 9.90 -2.48
C SER A 540 -41.57 11.22 -1.80
N GLY A 541 -41.30 12.26 -2.60
CA GLY A 541 -40.76 13.52 -2.11
C GLY A 541 -39.29 13.49 -1.68
N ALA A 542 -38.54 12.40 -1.96
CA ALA A 542 -37.13 12.34 -1.61
C ALA A 542 -36.32 13.46 -2.29
N THR A 543 -35.36 14.00 -1.55
CA THR A 543 -34.38 14.95 -2.07
C THR A 543 -33.20 14.20 -2.67
N ILE A 544 -32.73 14.66 -3.83
CA ILE A 544 -31.52 14.18 -4.50
C ILE A 544 -30.65 15.40 -4.74
N LYS A 545 -29.41 15.40 -4.26
CA LYS A 545 -28.45 16.45 -4.53
C LYS A 545 -27.26 15.87 -5.28
N GLY A 546 -26.98 16.43 -6.45
CA GLY A 546 -25.70 16.31 -7.12
C GLY A 546 -24.61 17.11 -6.42
N GLY A 547 -23.41 17.06 -6.97
CA GLY A 547 -22.17 17.62 -6.46
C GLY A 547 -21.64 18.75 -7.33
N SER A 548 -20.31 18.76 -7.53
CA SER A 548 -19.64 19.73 -8.41
C SER A 548 -19.15 19.13 -9.74
N GLY A 549 -19.39 17.85 -9.96
CA GLY A 549 -19.04 17.14 -11.20
C GLY A 549 -20.24 17.10 -12.16
N ASP A 550 -20.02 16.69 -13.41
CA ASP A 550 -21.08 16.62 -14.42
C ASP A 550 -22.04 15.45 -14.14
N ASP A 551 -23.08 15.70 -13.36
CA ASP A 551 -23.94 14.67 -12.80
C ASP A 551 -24.95 14.10 -13.81
N SER A 552 -25.35 12.85 -13.58
CA SER A 552 -26.36 12.19 -14.39
C SER A 552 -27.45 11.57 -13.52
N ILE A 553 -28.61 12.23 -13.49
CA ILE A 553 -29.73 11.86 -12.63
C ILE A 553 -30.92 11.51 -13.52
N THR A 554 -31.44 10.29 -13.41
CA THR A 554 -32.64 9.88 -14.14
C THR A 554 -33.87 9.97 -13.24
N VAL A 555 -34.93 10.62 -13.72
CA VAL A 555 -36.21 10.86 -13.02
C VAL A 555 -37.41 10.39 -13.86
N GLY A 556 -38.62 10.45 -13.29
CA GLY A 556 -39.88 10.22 -14.02
C GLY A 556 -40.99 9.49 -13.25
N TYR A 557 -40.68 8.77 -12.16
CA TYR A 557 -41.64 7.83 -11.57
C TYR A 557 -42.44 8.40 -10.37
N ASP A 558 -42.03 9.55 -9.81
CA ASP A 558 -42.63 10.17 -8.61
C ASP A 558 -42.23 11.67 -8.45
N THR A 559 -42.35 12.18 -7.23
CA THR A 559 -42.23 13.59 -6.81
C THR A 559 -40.85 13.97 -6.25
N GLN A 560 -39.77 13.40 -6.78
CA GLN A 560 -38.42 13.73 -6.32
C GLN A 560 -38.10 15.22 -6.43
N VAL A 561 -37.35 15.75 -5.47
CA VAL A 561 -36.79 17.11 -5.49
C VAL A 561 -35.31 17.00 -5.76
N VAL A 562 -34.84 17.53 -6.89
CA VAL A 562 -33.46 17.39 -7.35
C VAL A 562 -32.78 18.75 -7.35
N THR A 563 -31.63 18.82 -6.71
CA THR A 563 -30.67 19.93 -6.81
C THR A 563 -29.46 19.38 -7.56
N LEU A 564 -29.10 19.97 -8.70
CA LEU A 564 -28.03 19.46 -9.55
C LEU A 564 -26.66 19.84 -8.98
N GLY A 565 -26.53 21.06 -8.45
CA GLY A 565 -25.26 21.55 -7.93
C GLY A 565 -24.51 22.35 -9.00
N ALA A 566 -23.20 22.14 -9.09
CA ALA A 566 -22.36 22.77 -10.09
C ALA A 566 -21.87 21.72 -11.09
N GLY A 567 -21.62 22.11 -12.33
CA GLY A 567 -21.22 21.18 -13.39
C GLY A 567 -22.11 21.36 -14.61
N ASP A 568 -21.81 20.64 -15.68
CA ASP A 568 -22.69 20.57 -16.85
C ASP A 568 -23.64 19.36 -16.72
N ASP A 569 -24.62 19.48 -15.83
CA ASP A 569 -25.42 18.36 -15.36
C ASP A 569 -26.42 17.84 -16.41
N THR A 570 -26.80 16.57 -16.30
CA THR A 570 -27.76 15.92 -17.19
C THR A 570 -28.86 15.22 -16.41
N VAL A 571 -30.08 15.71 -16.56
CA VAL A 571 -31.29 15.03 -16.08
C VAL A 571 -31.90 14.21 -17.22
N VAL A 572 -31.96 12.89 -17.06
CA VAL A 572 -32.67 12.02 -18.01
C VAL A 572 -34.12 11.89 -17.55
N LEU A 573 -35.06 12.38 -18.35
CA LEU A 573 -36.48 12.27 -18.06
C LEU A 573 -37.04 11.00 -18.71
N LYS A 574 -37.53 10.08 -17.88
CA LYS A 574 -38.34 8.94 -18.32
C LYS A 574 -39.83 9.21 -18.13
N ALA A 575 -40.64 8.29 -18.63
CA ALA A 575 -42.09 8.40 -18.57
C ALA A 575 -42.61 8.54 -17.14
N GLY A 576 -43.66 9.34 -17.05
CA GLY A 576 -44.35 9.83 -15.87
C GLY A 576 -45.33 8.85 -15.23
N ASN A 577 -45.87 9.27 -14.09
CA ASN A 577 -47.06 8.65 -13.49
C ASN A 577 -48.35 9.07 -14.22
N ALA A 578 -49.44 8.32 -14.06
CA ALA A 578 -50.79 8.71 -14.55
C ALA A 578 -51.36 9.96 -13.84
N ASP A 579 -50.78 10.34 -12.70
CA ASP A 579 -51.16 11.51 -11.93
C ASP A 579 -50.35 12.74 -12.35
N ILE A 580 -51.01 13.74 -12.93
CA ILE A 580 -50.39 15.00 -13.36
C ILE A 580 -49.75 15.79 -12.21
N ALA A 581 -50.06 15.47 -10.94
CA ALA A 581 -49.43 16.07 -9.77
C ALA A 581 -48.10 15.37 -9.39
N LYS A 582 -47.77 14.23 -10.01
CA LYS A 582 -46.56 13.45 -9.73
C LYS A 582 -45.51 13.66 -10.81
N TYR A 583 -44.68 14.67 -10.57
CA TYR A 583 -43.52 15.00 -11.39
C TYR A 583 -42.35 15.34 -10.47
N SER A 584 -41.14 15.12 -10.97
CA SER A 584 -39.93 15.55 -10.28
C SER A 584 -39.70 17.04 -10.48
N THR A 585 -39.07 17.68 -9.49
CA THR A 585 -38.76 19.11 -9.50
C THR A 585 -37.25 19.30 -9.48
N ILE A 586 -36.71 20.03 -10.46
CA ILE A 586 -35.32 20.50 -10.48
C ILE A 586 -35.28 21.89 -9.87
N THR A 587 -34.45 22.12 -8.86
CA THR A 587 -34.48 23.35 -8.05
C THR A 587 -33.58 24.47 -8.54
N ASP A 588 -32.58 24.14 -9.35
CA ASP A 588 -31.44 25.01 -9.69
C ASP A 588 -31.03 24.91 -11.17
N PHE A 589 -31.95 24.47 -12.05
CA PHE A 589 -31.69 24.37 -13.48
C PHE A 589 -31.20 25.70 -14.07
N SER A 590 -30.04 25.64 -14.72
CA SER A 590 -29.27 26.79 -15.14
C SER A 590 -28.56 26.54 -16.48
N LYS A 591 -27.63 27.41 -16.85
CA LYS A 591 -26.90 27.30 -18.12
C LYS A 591 -25.76 26.28 -17.98
N GLY A 592 -25.75 25.27 -18.85
CA GLY A 592 -24.81 24.13 -18.81
C GLY A 592 -25.57 22.82 -18.63
N ASP A 593 -26.65 22.90 -17.84
CA ASP A 593 -27.57 21.81 -17.54
C ASP A 593 -28.38 21.37 -18.77
N LYS A 594 -28.69 20.08 -18.79
CA LYS A 594 -29.36 19.39 -19.88
C LYS A 594 -30.53 18.58 -19.34
N ILE A 595 -31.67 18.62 -20.03
CA ILE A 595 -32.74 17.63 -19.85
C ILE A 595 -32.75 16.72 -21.07
N ASP A 596 -32.34 15.48 -20.90
CA ASP A 596 -32.41 14.43 -21.92
C ASP A 596 -33.80 13.81 -21.93
N ILE A 597 -34.55 14.06 -23.01
CA ILE A 597 -35.88 13.47 -23.24
C ILE A 597 -35.85 12.42 -24.36
N SER A 598 -34.66 11.96 -24.77
CA SER A 598 -34.49 11.01 -25.88
C SER A 598 -35.19 9.67 -25.67
N GLN A 599 -35.51 9.31 -24.42
CA GLN A 599 -36.22 8.09 -24.08
C GLN A 599 -37.76 8.21 -24.19
N LEU A 600 -38.29 9.44 -24.25
CA LEU A 600 -39.71 9.72 -24.43
C LEU A 600 -40.04 9.74 -25.92
N LYS A 601 -40.47 8.58 -26.43
CA LYS A 601 -40.63 8.35 -27.87
C LYS A 601 -42.07 8.01 -28.24
N ALA A 602 -42.56 8.67 -29.27
CA ALA A 602 -43.78 8.27 -29.97
C ALA A 602 -43.63 6.85 -30.53
N ASN A 603 -44.53 5.93 -30.14
CA ASN A 603 -44.53 4.53 -30.58
C ASN A 603 -43.14 3.86 -30.51
N THR A 604 -42.33 4.18 -29.50
CA THR A 604 -40.93 3.71 -29.29
C THR A 604 -39.90 4.14 -30.34
N LYS A 605 -40.26 5.02 -31.29
CA LYS A 605 -39.40 5.37 -32.43
C LYS A 605 -38.82 6.77 -32.35
N ASN A 606 -39.66 7.79 -32.23
CA ASN A 606 -39.25 9.18 -32.48
C ASN A 606 -39.46 10.04 -31.23
N ALA A 607 -38.36 10.51 -30.64
CA ALA A 607 -38.37 11.54 -29.60
C ALA A 607 -38.56 12.93 -30.21
N ALA A 608 -38.87 13.92 -29.37
CA ALA A 608 -39.01 15.30 -29.81
C ALA A 608 -37.64 15.87 -30.24
N THR A 609 -37.62 16.59 -31.36
CA THR A 609 -36.43 17.33 -31.84
C THR A 609 -36.68 18.83 -31.92
N SER A 610 -37.81 19.28 -31.39
CA SER A 610 -38.20 20.68 -31.27
C SER A 610 -38.98 20.88 -29.96
N ILE A 611 -38.74 22.01 -29.29
CA ILE A 611 -39.49 22.43 -28.13
C ILE A 611 -40.03 23.84 -28.37
N SER A 612 -41.26 24.09 -27.94
CA SER A 612 -41.92 25.38 -28.08
C SER A 612 -42.66 25.77 -26.80
N LYS A 613 -42.77 27.08 -26.56
CA LYS A 613 -43.62 27.60 -25.49
C LYS A 613 -45.09 27.30 -25.83
N ALA A 614 -45.85 26.81 -24.86
CA ALA A 614 -47.27 26.56 -25.02
C ALA A 614 -48.05 27.86 -25.27
N ASP A 615 -49.17 27.75 -25.98
CA ASP A 615 -50.04 28.90 -26.26
C ASP A 615 -50.58 29.50 -24.95
N GLU A 616 -50.64 30.83 -24.90
CA GLU A 616 -51.17 31.52 -23.71
C GLU A 616 -52.65 31.18 -23.50
N LEU A 617 -52.94 30.63 -22.32
CA LEU A 617 -54.31 30.44 -21.81
C LEU A 617 -54.77 31.67 -21.02
N ALA A 618 -56.06 31.72 -20.67
CA ALA A 618 -56.59 32.77 -19.81
C ALA A 618 -55.82 32.84 -18.47
N SER A 619 -55.70 34.04 -17.87
CA SER A 619 -54.96 34.24 -16.61
C SER A 619 -55.54 33.49 -15.41
N THR A 620 -56.75 32.95 -15.53
CA THR A 620 -57.41 32.09 -14.54
C THR A 620 -57.17 30.60 -14.78
N ALA A 621 -56.42 30.22 -15.82
CA ALA A 621 -56.16 28.82 -16.16
C ALA A 621 -55.37 28.13 -15.04
N THR A 622 -55.88 26.99 -14.62
CA THR A 622 -55.26 26.13 -13.62
C THR A 622 -54.07 25.38 -14.21
N PHE A 623 -53.16 24.90 -13.35
CA PHE A 623 -52.06 24.02 -13.75
C PHE A 623 -52.54 22.84 -14.62
N LYS A 624 -53.66 22.22 -14.23
CA LYS A 624 -54.27 21.13 -14.97
C LYS A 624 -54.64 21.54 -16.39
N GLU A 625 -55.34 22.66 -16.57
CA GLU A 625 -55.75 23.16 -17.89
C GLU A 625 -54.55 23.48 -18.80
N GLN A 626 -53.42 23.93 -18.23
CA GLN A 626 -52.17 24.15 -18.97
C GLN A 626 -51.60 22.84 -19.52
N VAL A 627 -51.48 21.81 -18.69
CA VAL A 627 -50.98 20.49 -19.09
C VAL A 627 -51.92 19.84 -20.12
N GLU A 628 -53.23 19.84 -19.86
CA GLU A 628 -54.23 19.24 -20.76
C GLU A 628 -54.29 19.94 -22.12
N ALA A 629 -53.93 21.22 -22.21
CA ALA A 629 -53.84 21.93 -23.48
C ALA A 629 -52.66 21.43 -24.34
N ILE A 630 -51.52 21.08 -23.71
CA ILE A 630 -50.37 20.51 -24.41
C ILE A 630 -50.68 19.10 -24.92
N LEU A 631 -51.30 18.27 -24.07
CA LEU A 631 -51.62 16.87 -24.37
C LEU A 631 -52.64 16.68 -25.51
N LYS A 632 -53.33 17.74 -25.95
CA LYS A 632 -54.18 17.72 -27.16
C LYS A 632 -53.39 17.70 -28.48
N SER A 633 -52.06 17.78 -28.40
CA SER A 633 -51.19 17.72 -29.59
C SER A 633 -51.12 16.29 -30.13
N ASP A 634 -50.83 16.10 -31.42
CA ASP A 634 -50.63 14.74 -31.96
C ASP A 634 -49.18 14.29 -31.78
N GLY A 635 -48.87 13.73 -30.61
CA GLY A 635 -47.57 13.12 -30.29
C GLY A 635 -47.35 11.72 -30.88
N SER A 636 -48.28 11.17 -31.69
CA SER A 636 -48.28 9.74 -32.03
C SER A 636 -47.22 9.32 -33.07
N ASN A 637 -46.75 10.24 -33.92
CA ASN A 637 -45.69 9.95 -34.91
C ASN A 637 -44.30 10.39 -34.43
N THR A 638 -44.23 11.55 -33.78
CA THR A 638 -43.03 12.13 -33.17
C THR A 638 -43.48 12.79 -31.87
N ALA A 639 -42.76 12.52 -30.77
CA ALA A 639 -43.14 13.11 -29.49
C ALA A 639 -43.13 14.63 -29.57
N VAL A 640 -44.07 15.27 -28.88
CA VAL A 640 -44.24 16.72 -28.84
C VAL A 640 -43.77 17.22 -27.48
N ALA A 641 -42.68 18.00 -27.47
CA ALA A 641 -42.21 18.68 -26.27
C ALA A 641 -42.70 20.15 -26.28
N LYS A 642 -43.39 20.55 -25.22
CA LYS A 642 -43.75 21.96 -24.96
C LYS A 642 -43.43 22.36 -23.53
N TYR A 643 -43.27 23.65 -23.30
CA TYR A 643 -43.12 24.20 -21.95
C TYR A 643 -44.05 25.37 -21.66
N PHE A 644 -44.39 25.57 -20.40
CA PHE A 644 -45.20 26.71 -19.94
C PHE A 644 -44.69 27.21 -18.58
N GLN A 645 -45.05 28.45 -18.24
CA GLN A 645 -44.73 29.06 -16.96
C GLN A 645 -45.99 29.18 -16.10
N PHE A 646 -45.93 28.69 -14.87
CA PHE A 646 -47.05 28.71 -13.93
C PHE A 646 -46.52 28.89 -12.51
N GLY A 647 -47.08 29.85 -11.76
CA GLY A 647 -46.71 30.08 -10.36
C GLY A 647 -45.26 30.54 -10.12
N GLY A 648 -44.57 31.05 -11.15
CA GLY A 648 -43.16 31.44 -11.06
C GLY A 648 -42.16 30.34 -11.45
N ASP A 649 -42.66 29.16 -11.86
CA ASP A 649 -41.86 28.01 -12.28
C ASP A 649 -42.10 27.67 -13.75
N THR A 650 -41.18 26.93 -14.37
CA THR A 650 -41.34 26.37 -15.72
C THR A 650 -41.63 24.88 -15.67
N TYR A 651 -42.53 24.42 -16.53
CA TYR A 651 -42.90 23.02 -16.65
C TYR A 651 -42.68 22.55 -18.08
N ILE A 652 -42.01 21.42 -18.26
CA ILE A 652 -41.86 20.75 -19.56
C ILE A 652 -42.82 19.57 -19.57
N VAL A 653 -43.59 19.46 -20.66
CA VAL A 653 -44.50 18.34 -20.92
C VAL A 653 -44.09 17.73 -22.26
N VAL A 654 -43.87 16.42 -22.25
CA VAL A 654 -43.57 15.62 -23.44
C VAL A 654 -44.72 14.66 -23.68
N ASP A 655 -45.47 14.94 -24.73
CA ASP A 655 -46.61 14.17 -25.18
C ASP A 655 -46.19 13.17 -26.26
N THR A 656 -46.51 11.91 -26.04
CA THR A 656 -46.21 10.79 -26.95
C THR A 656 -47.48 10.10 -27.48
N ALA A 657 -48.64 10.59 -27.04
CA ALA A 657 -49.94 10.00 -27.31
C ALA A 657 -50.62 10.63 -28.53
N ASN A 658 -51.82 10.14 -28.86
CA ASN A 658 -52.63 10.66 -29.97
C ASN A 658 -53.39 11.91 -29.51
N ALA A 659 -53.54 12.91 -30.37
CA ALA A 659 -54.26 14.18 -30.13
C ALA A 659 -55.64 14.10 -29.45
N ALA A 660 -56.30 12.94 -29.45
CA ALA A 660 -57.55 12.72 -28.73
C ALA A 660 -57.40 12.55 -27.20
N THR A 661 -56.18 12.41 -26.66
CA THR A 661 -55.96 12.20 -25.21
C THR A 661 -55.68 13.51 -24.49
N SER A 662 -56.60 13.96 -23.63
CA SER A 662 -56.37 15.14 -22.77
C SER A 662 -55.83 14.78 -21.39
N THR A 663 -55.37 13.54 -21.20
CA THR A 663 -54.87 13.03 -19.92
C THR A 663 -53.48 12.46 -20.10
N ILE A 664 -52.62 12.63 -19.10
CA ILE A 664 -51.28 12.03 -19.13
C ILE A 664 -51.42 10.51 -19.24
N THR A 665 -50.73 9.93 -20.21
CA THR A 665 -50.68 8.49 -20.41
C THR A 665 -49.52 7.94 -19.61
N ALA A 666 -49.84 7.07 -18.64
CA ALA A 666 -48.84 6.38 -17.84
C ALA A 666 -47.83 5.65 -18.74
N ASP A 667 -46.57 5.62 -18.31
CA ASP A 667 -45.48 4.89 -18.98
C ASP A 667 -45.10 5.39 -20.38
N THR A 668 -45.69 6.48 -20.89
CA THR A 668 -45.31 7.06 -22.20
C THR A 668 -45.01 8.56 -22.15
N ASP A 669 -45.84 9.36 -21.48
CA ASP A 669 -45.69 10.82 -21.43
C ASP A 669 -44.76 11.25 -20.28
N GLY A 670 -44.14 12.43 -20.38
CA GLY A 670 -43.24 12.95 -19.35
C GLY A 670 -43.61 14.34 -18.88
N ILE A 671 -43.51 14.60 -17.57
CA ILE A 671 -43.62 15.93 -16.98
C ILE A 671 -42.46 16.16 -16.02
N ILE A 672 -41.84 17.33 -16.11
CA ILE A 672 -40.81 17.79 -15.17
C ILE A 672 -40.99 19.27 -14.86
N LYS A 673 -40.75 19.63 -13.60
CA LYS A 673 -40.77 21.01 -13.12
C LYS A 673 -39.34 21.54 -13.00
N LEU A 674 -39.12 22.77 -13.47
CA LEU A 674 -37.92 23.56 -13.25
C LEU A 674 -38.30 24.75 -12.35
N ALA A 675 -38.00 24.65 -11.06
CA ALA A 675 -38.41 25.64 -10.07
C ALA A 675 -37.64 26.95 -10.25
N GLY A 676 -38.33 28.08 -10.21
CA GLY A 676 -37.75 29.42 -10.34
C GLY A 676 -37.13 29.76 -11.71
N PHE A 677 -37.01 28.80 -12.63
CA PHE A 677 -36.54 29.07 -13.99
C PHE A 677 -37.64 29.77 -14.79
N THR A 678 -37.32 30.92 -15.40
CA THR A 678 -38.25 31.70 -16.24
C THR A 678 -37.68 32.06 -17.60
N GLY A 679 -36.56 31.46 -18.00
CA GLY A 679 -35.94 31.65 -19.31
C GLY A 679 -36.67 30.88 -20.42
N ASP A 680 -36.19 31.06 -21.65
CA ASP A 680 -36.63 30.28 -22.79
C ASP A 680 -35.77 29.00 -22.92
N LEU A 681 -36.39 27.94 -23.45
CA LEU A 681 -35.76 26.64 -23.67
C LEU A 681 -35.57 26.37 -25.16
N THR A 682 -34.49 25.68 -25.49
CA THR A 682 -34.22 25.13 -26.83
C THR A 682 -33.94 23.63 -26.74
N ILE A 683 -33.94 22.95 -27.87
CA ILE A 683 -33.62 21.52 -27.96
C ILE A 683 -32.76 21.26 -29.19
N ASP A 684 -31.81 20.34 -29.07
CA ASP A 684 -30.98 19.92 -30.20
C ASP A 684 -31.56 18.70 -30.94
N GLY A 685 -30.86 18.28 -32.02
CA GLY A 685 -31.25 17.10 -32.81
C GLY A 685 -31.10 15.77 -32.08
N SER A 686 -30.49 15.75 -30.88
CA SER A 686 -30.34 14.59 -30.00
C SER A 686 -31.38 14.55 -28.89
N SER A 687 -32.41 15.39 -28.95
CA SER A 687 -33.48 15.48 -27.96
C SER A 687 -33.00 15.96 -26.58
N ILE A 688 -31.96 16.80 -26.57
CA ILE A 688 -31.42 17.41 -25.36
C ILE A 688 -31.95 18.84 -25.23
N ILE A 689 -32.70 19.10 -24.17
CA ILE A 689 -33.23 20.43 -23.86
C ILE A 689 -32.21 21.20 -23.03
N THR A 690 -31.97 22.46 -23.41
CA THR A 690 -31.07 23.38 -22.71
C THR A 690 -31.68 24.80 -22.64
N VAL A 691 -31.02 25.69 -21.90
CA VAL A 691 -31.33 27.13 -21.92
C VAL A 691 -31.01 27.70 -23.31
N ALA A 692 -31.96 28.47 -23.87
CA ALA A 692 -31.87 29.06 -25.22
C ALA A 692 -30.80 30.16 -25.38
#